data_AF-A0A822BVA0-F1
#
_entry.id   AF-A0A822BVA0-F1
#
_cell.length_a   1.000
_cell.length_b   1.000
_cell.length_c   1.000
_cell.angle_alpha   90.00
_cell.angle_beta   90.00
_cell.angle_gamma   90.00
#
_symmetry.space_group_name_H-M   'P 1'
#
loop_
_entity.id
_entity.type
_entity.pdbx_description
1 polymer ?
#
loop_
_entity_poly.entity_id
_entity_poly.type
_entity_poly.pdbx_seq_one_letter_code
_entity_poly.pdbx_strand_id
1 'polypeptide(L)'
;MAKLLEKKSTEQSSGVIEHRAINPSGRLGSLYDGFRDILIGEINSKCRHQWQKSFESIKCELITGTVDSNFNLLKCIGIQSEIRLSLLLNTMKRSGIADVLNYPHRIDHYTRFLYYSWALGKSEYLETELSVLDNIDIWDPELNVTHIITSITFGIDLVIVLQLPPEDVIIKKIDNLLEKIRDEVRIDRHRILRLTSDDNDLLGNLARIKIYSNAPSLRNLTSVVDIFREIDVIKQCRRIRFPLNYTLRLVTMLDPQESETSLKSLYPLHAKKAEKFRPLSSSLNNRIEQNPLELRNSITYAETFLNENIPNLFDEHLADQLYKARTELSNIKDESKRNIQRLAKLVVDFRSGAEKTCEIDQMLLGNFQQVLKAGLNQLTQTLTQLEKKEHLITNLQQQHFDYMNEAENNIDQNDGLKTVEHKLLRSNQHKLFPCSNDTLNENNSSKLADLRQISEKHQSNSTLSLTCVDFSNCSFRPDEMVALPSNNIDYSENHTNQNVSSLDSIPQSPPTVPLSASPLVSNDETINILLLGETGVGKSTFINAFANYLIFQSLEQAESNEPIVVIPISFIMTTGENFEERTVKFGEIDSYNNENFNTVGQSVTQHCKSYTFDLKRSDNNRRRKLRIIDTPGFGDTRGVDQDERNMEYILQYMNNLTYLHAICFLLKPNSSRLNIFFRTCFMQLFSFLAPTAQRNIIFCFTNARSTFYTPGNTAPLLKTMLASLSTNNISFKQENTFCFDSESFRYLVALRNEIEFIDE
;
A
#
# COMPACT_ATOMS: atom_id res chain seq x y z
N MET A 1 11.46 19.96 -39.98
CA MET A 1 11.39 19.70 -38.52
C MET A 1 10.62 20.80 -37.77
N ALA A 2 10.99 22.09 -37.85
CA ALA A 2 10.23 23.18 -37.21
C ALA A 2 8.76 23.31 -37.70
N LYS A 3 8.52 23.22 -39.02
CA LYS A 3 7.15 23.21 -39.61
C LYS A 3 6.31 21.95 -39.30
N LEU A 4 6.93 20.87 -38.79
CA LEU A 4 6.25 19.64 -38.37
C LEU A 4 5.87 19.68 -36.88
N LEU A 5 6.55 20.52 -36.09
CA LEU A 5 6.22 20.78 -34.70
C LEU A 5 5.15 21.88 -34.55
N GLU A 6 5.12 22.88 -35.45
CA GLU A 6 4.02 23.87 -35.51
C GLU A 6 2.68 23.28 -35.97
N LYS A 7 2.69 22.13 -36.67
CA LYS A 7 1.45 21.42 -37.02
C LYS A 7 0.80 20.70 -35.82
N LYS A 8 1.56 20.41 -34.75
CA LYS A 8 1.00 19.82 -33.52
C LYS A 8 0.43 20.87 -32.54
N SER A 9 0.83 22.13 -32.65
CA SER A 9 0.26 23.22 -31.85
C SER A 9 -1.03 23.81 -32.46
N THR A 10 -1.43 23.36 -33.65
CA THR A 10 -2.67 23.77 -34.33
C THR A 10 -3.81 22.74 -34.22
N GLU A 11 -3.59 21.59 -33.56
CA GLU A 11 -4.62 20.54 -33.39
C GLU A 11 -5.56 20.74 -32.18
N GLN A 12 -5.30 21.72 -31.30
CA GLN A 12 -6.24 22.07 -30.22
C GLN A 12 -7.54 22.77 -30.70
N SER A 13 -7.71 22.95 -32.01
CA SER A 13 -8.97 23.40 -32.63
C SER A 13 -9.87 22.25 -33.12
N SER A 14 -9.44 20.99 -33.01
CA SER A 14 -10.12 19.85 -33.64
C SER A 14 -11.14 19.10 -32.75
N GLY A 15 -11.24 19.45 -31.46
CA GLY A 15 -12.12 18.75 -30.50
C GLY A 15 -11.84 17.26 -30.32
N VAL A 16 -10.68 16.79 -30.78
CA VAL A 16 -10.18 15.44 -30.59
C VAL A 16 -8.97 15.48 -29.66
N ILE A 17 -8.96 14.63 -28.65
CA ILE A 17 -7.86 14.49 -27.69
C ILE A 17 -7.40 13.02 -27.65
N GLU A 18 -6.09 12.83 -27.55
CA GLU A 18 -5.51 11.50 -27.37
C GLU A 18 -4.98 11.34 -25.95
N HIS A 19 -5.41 10.29 -25.27
CA HIS A 19 -5.03 9.99 -23.90
C HIS A 19 -4.50 8.58 -23.78
N ARG A 20 -3.50 8.40 -22.91
CA ARG A 20 -3.08 7.06 -22.52
C ARG A 20 -4.23 6.35 -21.82
N ALA A 21 -4.48 5.11 -22.21
CA ALA A 21 -5.56 4.30 -21.67
C ALA A 21 -5.18 3.75 -20.27
N ILE A 22 -5.19 4.60 -19.22
CA ILE A 22 -4.88 4.07 -17.87
C ILE A 22 -6.00 3.15 -17.38
N ASN A 23 -7.28 3.53 -17.57
CA ASN A 23 -8.40 2.64 -17.28
C ASN A 23 -8.58 1.65 -18.45
N PRO A 24 -8.39 0.33 -18.23
CA PRO A 24 -8.48 -0.67 -19.30
C PRO A 24 -9.91 -1.01 -19.73
N SER A 25 -10.95 -0.52 -19.03
CA SER A 25 -12.34 -0.86 -19.32
C SER A 25 -12.96 -0.06 -20.49
N GLY A 26 -12.24 0.93 -21.03
CA GLY A 26 -12.73 1.76 -22.13
C GLY A 26 -12.92 0.96 -23.41
N ARG A 27 -14.04 1.21 -24.08
CA ARG A 27 -14.45 0.58 -25.33
C ARG A 27 -14.82 1.66 -26.35
N LEU A 28 -14.89 1.27 -27.62
CA LEU A 28 -15.44 2.15 -28.64
C LEU A 28 -16.87 2.54 -28.25
N GLY A 29 -17.19 3.82 -28.29
CA GLY A 29 -18.46 4.35 -27.84
C GLY A 29 -18.56 4.59 -26.33
N SER A 30 -17.51 4.33 -25.55
CA SER A 30 -17.50 4.71 -24.13
C SER A 30 -17.56 6.23 -23.97
N LEU A 31 -18.44 6.67 -23.07
CA LEU A 31 -18.65 8.05 -22.68
C LEU A 31 -17.59 8.49 -21.66
N TYR A 32 -17.15 9.74 -21.77
CA TYR A 32 -16.06 10.29 -20.99
C TYR A 32 -16.41 11.67 -20.41
N ASP A 33 -16.15 11.84 -19.11
CA ASP A 33 -16.19 13.12 -18.42
C ASP A 33 -14.80 13.76 -18.46
N GLY A 34 -14.61 14.69 -19.38
CA GLY A 34 -13.37 15.45 -19.54
C GLY A 34 -13.10 16.45 -18.40
N PHE A 35 -14.08 16.80 -17.56
CA PHE A 35 -13.80 17.64 -16.40
C PHE A 35 -12.95 16.87 -15.38
N ARG A 36 -13.26 15.59 -15.18
CA ARG A 36 -12.62 14.72 -14.17
C ARG A 36 -11.62 13.70 -14.73
N ASP A 37 -11.62 13.50 -16.04
CA ASP A 37 -10.87 12.47 -16.76
C ASP A 37 -11.29 11.04 -16.42
N ILE A 38 -12.60 10.76 -16.43
CA ILE A 38 -13.16 9.45 -16.07
C ILE A 38 -14.13 8.90 -17.12
N LEU A 39 -14.20 7.58 -17.22
CA LEU A 39 -15.22 6.87 -17.98
C LEU A 39 -16.51 6.81 -17.17
N ILE A 40 -17.64 7.12 -17.80
CA ILE A 40 -18.95 7.26 -17.11
C ILE A 40 -20.01 6.31 -17.64
N GLY A 41 -19.82 5.73 -18.82
CA GLY A 41 -20.78 4.81 -19.43
C GLY A 41 -20.34 4.31 -20.79
N GLU A 42 -21.16 3.48 -21.42
CA GLU A 42 -20.93 2.98 -22.78
C GLU A 42 -22.21 3.07 -23.61
N ILE A 43 -22.07 3.56 -24.84
CA ILE A 43 -23.15 3.55 -25.82
C ILE A 43 -23.20 2.16 -26.45
N ASN A 44 -24.33 1.47 -26.33
CA ASN A 44 -24.55 0.18 -26.97
C ASN A 44 -24.98 0.39 -28.44
N SER A 45 -24.03 0.72 -29.31
CA SER A 45 -24.29 0.94 -30.73
C SER A 45 -23.89 -0.26 -31.59
N LYS A 46 -24.62 -0.49 -32.69
CA LYS A 46 -24.22 -1.44 -33.75
C LYS A 46 -23.33 -0.76 -34.82
N CYS A 47 -22.66 0.34 -34.49
CA CYS A 47 -21.85 1.10 -35.43
C CYS A 47 -20.71 0.25 -35.99
N ARG A 48 -20.48 0.37 -37.30
CA ARG A 48 -19.38 -0.34 -37.96
C ARG A 48 -18.05 0.29 -37.58
N HIS A 49 -17.10 -0.55 -37.21
CA HIS A 49 -15.72 -0.14 -36.93
C HIS A 49 -14.76 -0.92 -37.82
N GLN A 50 -13.61 -0.32 -38.06
CA GLN A 50 -12.53 -0.93 -38.83
C GLN A 50 -11.31 -1.19 -37.95
N TRP A 51 -10.68 -2.33 -38.20
CA TRP A 51 -9.36 -2.63 -37.65
C TRP A 51 -8.29 -2.20 -38.64
N GLN A 52 -7.46 -1.23 -38.25
CA GLN A 52 -6.27 -0.87 -38.99
C GLN A 52 -5.05 -1.41 -38.26
N LYS A 53 -4.29 -2.28 -38.92
CA LYS A 53 -2.98 -2.66 -38.42
C LYS A 53 -2.04 -1.45 -38.60
N SER A 54 -1.62 -0.83 -37.51
CA SER A 54 -0.59 0.21 -37.55
C SER A 54 0.75 -0.41 -37.94
N PHE A 55 1.70 0.42 -38.40
CA PHE A 55 3.10 0.03 -38.39
C PHE A 55 3.49 -0.27 -36.94
N GLU A 56 3.94 -1.49 -36.67
CA GLU A 56 4.38 -1.90 -35.33
C GLU A 56 5.47 -0.94 -34.86
N SER A 57 5.19 -0.17 -33.82
CA SER A 57 6.14 0.80 -33.26
C SER A 57 6.58 0.32 -31.89
N ILE A 58 7.88 0.14 -31.71
CA ILE A 58 8.48 -0.22 -30.43
C ILE A 58 9.20 1.02 -29.89
N LYS A 59 8.89 1.35 -28.63
CA LYS A 59 9.62 2.32 -27.83
C LYS A 59 10.16 1.58 -26.61
N CYS A 60 11.46 1.69 -26.36
CA CYS A 60 12.08 1.16 -25.15
C CYS A 60 13.06 2.19 -24.60
N GLU A 61 12.94 2.63 -23.36
CA GLU A 61 13.79 3.67 -22.77
C GLU A 61 14.28 3.22 -21.40
N LEU A 62 15.57 3.45 -21.14
CA LEU A 62 16.16 3.28 -19.83
C LEU A 62 16.20 4.66 -19.17
N ILE A 63 15.58 4.78 -18.00
CA ILE A 63 15.48 6.03 -17.25
C ILE A 63 16.12 5.80 -15.87
N THR A 64 17.02 6.68 -15.48
CA THR A 64 17.63 6.67 -14.14
C THR A 64 16.76 7.46 -13.17
N GLY A 65 16.46 6.86 -12.02
CA GLY A 65 15.85 7.58 -10.91
C GLY A 65 16.77 8.67 -10.37
N THR A 66 16.17 9.68 -9.74
CA THR A 66 16.88 10.78 -9.11
C THR A 66 16.02 11.35 -7.98
N VAL A 67 16.69 11.98 -7.02
CA VAL A 67 16.06 12.72 -5.92
C VAL A 67 15.66 14.15 -6.31
N ASP A 68 15.88 14.56 -7.57
CA ASP A 68 15.45 15.85 -8.09
C ASP A 68 13.93 16.01 -7.97
N SER A 69 13.49 17.10 -7.33
CA SER A 69 12.07 17.41 -7.15
C SER A 69 11.31 17.60 -8.47
N ASN A 70 12.01 17.84 -9.58
CA ASN A 70 11.42 17.95 -10.91
C ASN A 70 11.26 16.59 -11.62
N PHE A 71 11.76 15.49 -11.05
CA PHE A 71 11.66 14.18 -11.67
C PHE A 71 10.21 13.68 -11.66
N ASN A 72 9.64 13.55 -12.85
CA ASN A 72 8.28 13.04 -13.05
C ASN A 72 8.31 11.84 -13.98
N LEU A 73 8.28 10.63 -13.41
CA LEU A 73 8.33 9.38 -14.18
C LEU A 73 7.19 9.29 -15.20
N LEU A 74 5.97 9.71 -14.83
CA LEU A 74 4.83 9.68 -15.75
C LEU A 74 5.08 10.56 -16.99
N LYS A 75 5.77 11.70 -16.80
CA LYS A 75 6.21 12.56 -17.91
C LYS A 75 7.28 11.87 -18.76
N CYS A 76 8.27 11.23 -18.14
CA CYS A 76 9.34 10.51 -18.84
C CYS A 76 8.80 9.37 -19.71
N ILE A 77 7.81 8.61 -19.23
CA ILE A 77 7.19 7.53 -19.99
C ILE A 77 6.14 8.02 -21.00
N GLY A 78 5.90 9.33 -21.10
CA GLY A 78 5.07 9.95 -22.14
C GLY A 78 3.57 9.97 -21.83
N ILE A 79 3.17 10.06 -20.57
CA ILE A 79 1.78 10.33 -20.18
C ILE A 79 1.49 11.83 -20.33
N GLN A 80 0.37 12.16 -20.96
CA GLN A 80 -0.10 13.53 -21.23
C GLN A 80 -0.30 14.31 -19.93
N SER A 81 -0.04 15.63 -19.95
CA SER A 81 -0.10 16.48 -18.74
C SER A 81 -1.46 16.48 -18.04
N GLU A 82 -2.52 16.39 -18.81
CA GLU A 82 -3.91 16.37 -18.36
C GLU A 82 -4.17 15.13 -17.52
N ILE A 83 -3.72 13.97 -18.00
CA ILE A 83 -3.83 12.69 -17.32
C ILE A 83 -2.90 12.65 -16.09
N ARG A 84 -1.66 13.15 -16.20
CA ARG A 84 -0.75 13.23 -15.05
C ARG A 84 -1.35 14.07 -13.93
N LEU A 85 -1.93 15.22 -14.27
CA LEU A 85 -2.58 16.09 -13.31
C LEU A 85 -3.76 15.37 -12.64
N SER A 86 -4.65 14.74 -13.40
CA SER A 86 -5.79 14.00 -12.86
C SER A 86 -5.39 12.80 -11.97
N LEU A 87 -4.28 12.14 -12.27
CA LEU A 87 -3.69 11.09 -11.44
C LEU A 87 -3.10 11.63 -10.13
N LEU A 88 -2.41 12.77 -10.17
CA LEU A 88 -1.82 13.41 -8.99
C LEU A 88 -2.89 14.05 -8.10
N LEU A 89 -3.97 14.56 -8.69
CA LEU A 89 -5.11 15.14 -7.98
C LEU A 89 -6.14 14.13 -7.49
N ASN A 90 -5.91 12.83 -7.73
CA ASN A 90 -6.82 11.73 -7.39
C ASN A 90 -8.23 11.86 -7.97
N THR A 91 -8.40 12.57 -9.09
CA THR A 91 -9.67 12.59 -9.84
C THR A 91 -9.82 11.36 -10.74
N MET A 92 -8.69 10.75 -11.12
CA MET A 92 -8.62 9.51 -11.90
C MET A 92 -8.02 8.37 -11.08
N LYS A 93 -8.66 7.19 -11.13
CA LYS A 93 -8.12 5.98 -10.48
C LYS A 93 -6.84 5.51 -11.15
N ARG A 94 -5.78 5.33 -10.35
CA ARG A 94 -4.50 4.77 -10.79
C ARG A 94 -4.69 3.30 -11.14
N SER A 95 -4.26 2.91 -12.33
CA SER A 95 -4.29 1.51 -12.78
C SER A 95 -3.33 1.29 -13.94
N GLY A 96 -3.01 0.03 -14.22
CA GLY A 96 -2.10 -0.33 -15.29
C GLY A 96 -0.71 0.25 -15.08
N ILE A 97 -0.20 0.99 -16.07
CA ILE A 97 1.11 1.63 -15.99
C ILE A 97 1.14 2.81 -15.00
N ALA A 98 0.01 3.51 -14.78
CA ALA A 98 -0.05 4.64 -13.86
C ALA A 98 0.05 4.23 -12.39
N ASP A 99 -0.13 2.95 -12.10
CA ASP A 99 0.04 2.36 -10.77
C ASP A 99 1.52 2.37 -10.32
N VAL A 100 2.47 2.70 -11.23
CA VAL A 100 3.86 3.00 -10.86
C VAL A 100 3.97 4.18 -9.90
N LEU A 101 2.96 5.06 -9.86
CA LEU A 101 2.88 6.05 -8.79
C LEU A 101 2.83 5.36 -7.43
N ASN A 102 2.22 4.18 -7.25
CA ASN A 102 2.19 3.49 -5.96
C ASN A 102 3.46 2.67 -5.67
N TYR A 103 4.58 2.95 -6.35
CA TYR A 103 5.87 2.32 -6.03
C TYR A 103 6.25 2.61 -4.57
N PRO A 104 6.46 1.57 -3.73
CA PRO A 104 6.54 1.72 -2.28
C PRO A 104 7.90 2.15 -1.76
N HIS A 105 8.92 2.26 -2.61
CA HIS A 105 10.29 2.59 -2.18
C HIS A 105 10.75 3.93 -2.75
N ARG A 106 11.85 4.45 -2.18
CA ARG A 106 12.50 5.67 -2.65
C ARG A 106 12.94 5.51 -4.11
N ILE A 107 12.73 6.58 -4.88
CA ILE A 107 13.28 6.72 -6.23
C ILE A 107 14.53 7.59 -6.12
N ASP A 108 15.67 7.04 -6.48
CA ASP A 108 16.99 7.67 -6.37
C ASP A 108 17.94 7.18 -7.48
N HIS A 109 19.23 7.52 -7.37
CA HIS A 109 20.24 7.12 -8.36
C HIS A 109 20.56 5.62 -8.36
N TYR A 110 20.00 4.82 -7.44
CA TYR A 110 20.04 3.35 -7.44
C TYR A 110 18.79 2.73 -8.06
N THR A 111 17.83 3.56 -8.48
CA THR A 111 16.61 3.10 -9.15
C THR A 111 16.77 3.20 -10.67
N ARG A 112 16.37 2.15 -11.40
CA ARG A 112 16.27 2.18 -12.87
C ARG A 112 14.84 1.85 -13.30
N PHE A 113 14.38 2.55 -14.34
CA PHE A 113 13.11 2.27 -14.98
C PHE A 113 13.38 1.85 -16.43
N LEU A 114 13.06 0.60 -16.76
CA LEU A 114 13.02 0.16 -18.15
C LEU A 114 11.58 0.30 -18.66
N TYR A 115 11.34 1.36 -19.42
CA TYR A 115 10.06 1.65 -20.04
C TYR A 115 9.99 0.95 -21.40
N TYR A 116 8.94 0.17 -21.65
CA TYR A 116 8.67 -0.48 -22.92
C TYR A 116 7.24 -0.20 -23.38
N SER A 117 7.08 0.15 -24.64
CA SER A 117 5.79 0.39 -25.28
C SER A 117 5.79 -0.20 -26.69
N TRP A 118 4.73 -0.91 -27.03
CA TRP A 118 4.55 -1.51 -28.34
C TRP A 118 3.12 -1.33 -28.81
N ALA A 119 2.92 -0.76 -30.00
CA ALA A 119 1.60 -0.59 -30.60
C ALA A 119 1.37 -1.63 -31.70
N LEU A 120 0.25 -2.36 -31.60
CA LEU A 120 -0.14 -3.42 -32.54
C LEU A 120 -1.00 -2.90 -33.71
N GLY A 121 -2.00 -2.09 -33.38
CA GLY A 121 -3.11 -1.79 -34.26
C GLY A 121 -4.10 -0.86 -33.58
N LYS A 122 -4.94 -0.19 -34.37
CA LYS A 122 -6.04 0.62 -33.86
C LYS A 122 -7.38 0.10 -34.37
N SER A 123 -8.39 0.20 -33.51
CA SER A 123 -9.79 0.00 -33.89
C SER A 123 -10.48 1.36 -33.82
N GLU A 124 -11.16 1.77 -34.88
CA GLU A 124 -11.82 3.08 -34.97
C GLU A 124 -13.18 2.96 -35.67
N TYR A 125 -14.12 3.84 -35.31
CA TYR A 125 -15.36 3.99 -36.07
C TYR A 125 -15.08 4.54 -37.47
N LEU A 126 -15.89 4.12 -38.44
CA LEU A 126 -15.89 4.75 -39.76
C LEU A 126 -16.49 6.16 -39.63
N GLU A 127 -15.87 7.18 -40.24
CA GLU A 127 -16.37 8.56 -40.20
C GLU A 127 -17.84 8.67 -40.62
N THR A 128 -18.27 7.88 -41.62
CA THR A 128 -19.65 7.83 -42.10
C THR A 128 -20.67 7.28 -41.08
N GLU A 129 -20.20 6.62 -40.03
CA GLU A 129 -21.04 5.99 -39.00
C GLU A 129 -21.06 6.80 -37.70
N LEU A 130 -20.28 7.89 -37.59
CA LEU A 130 -20.24 8.71 -36.38
C LEU A 130 -21.54 9.46 -36.13
N SER A 131 -22.25 9.88 -37.19
CA SER A 131 -23.58 10.49 -37.09
C SER A 131 -24.67 9.52 -36.61
N VAL A 132 -24.40 8.20 -36.62
CA VAL A 132 -25.32 7.18 -36.09
C VAL A 132 -25.23 7.12 -34.55
N LEU A 133 -24.13 7.60 -33.97
CA LEU A 133 -23.96 7.65 -32.51
C LEU A 133 -24.87 8.71 -31.84
N ASP A 134 -25.44 9.65 -32.61
CA ASP A 134 -26.37 10.68 -32.13
C ASP A 134 -27.76 10.12 -31.75
N ASN A 135 -28.19 9.01 -32.38
CA ASN A 135 -29.57 8.51 -32.31
C ASN A 135 -29.81 7.47 -31.20
N ILE A 136 -29.08 7.55 -30.08
CA ILE A 136 -29.09 6.48 -29.07
C ILE A 136 -29.78 6.95 -27.80
N ASP A 137 -30.87 6.26 -27.46
CA ASP A 137 -31.54 6.33 -26.17
C ASP A 137 -30.53 6.04 -25.06
N ILE A 138 -30.57 6.81 -23.96
CA ILE A 138 -29.71 6.77 -22.77
C ILE A 138 -28.62 7.85 -22.78
N TRP A 139 -29.05 9.11 -22.58
CA TRP A 139 -28.18 10.12 -21.97
C TRP A 139 -28.86 10.54 -20.66
N ASP A 140 -28.35 10.01 -19.55
CA ASP A 140 -28.77 10.46 -18.23
C ASP A 140 -28.33 11.93 -18.06
N PRO A 141 -29.27 12.89 -17.91
CA PRO A 141 -28.96 14.32 -17.83
C PRO A 141 -28.08 14.68 -16.61
N GLU A 142 -28.03 13.82 -15.58
CA GLU A 142 -27.17 14.01 -14.42
C GLU A 142 -25.68 13.79 -14.74
N LEU A 143 -25.36 13.02 -15.79
CA LEU A 143 -23.97 12.72 -16.16
C LEU A 143 -23.28 13.90 -16.87
N ASN A 144 -21.98 14.07 -16.61
CA ASN A 144 -21.14 15.09 -17.23
C ASN A 144 -20.40 14.55 -18.45
N VAL A 145 -21.17 14.17 -19.48
CA VAL A 145 -20.60 13.70 -20.74
C VAL A 145 -20.00 14.86 -21.53
N THR A 146 -18.71 14.80 -21.88
CA THR A 146 -18.07 15.77 -22.78
C THR A 146 -17.45 15.14 -24.02
N HIS A 147 -16.94 13.92 -23.91
CA HIS A 147 -16.31 13.20 -25.03
C HIS A 147 -16.82 11.76 -25.15
N ILE A 148 -16.53 11.16 -26.30
CA ILE A 148 -16.74 9.74 -26.59
C ILE A 148 -15.45 9.13 -27.16
N ILE A 149 -15.16 7.87 -26.82
CA ILE A 149 -14.04 7.13 -27.42
C ILE A 149 -14.41 6.70 -28.84
N THR A 150 -13.72 7.24 -29.84
CA THR A 150 -13.94 6.93 -31.26
C THR A 150 -12.88 6.03 -31.86
N SER A 151 -11.70 5.97 -31.24
CA SER A 151 -10.62 5.06 -31.61
C SER A 151 -9.87 4.56 -30.38
N ILE A 152 -9.43 3.31 -30.45
CA ILE A 152 -8.57 2.68 -29.45
C ILE A 152 -7.35 2.11 -30.16
N THR A 153 -6.17 2.59 -29.76
CA THR A 153 -4.91 1.93 -30.11
C THR A 153 -4.66 0.82 -29.10
N PHE A 154 -4.35 -0.38 -29.58
CA PHE A 154 -4.04 -1.54 -28.75
C PHE A 154 -2.56 -1.87 -28.79
N GLY A 155 -2.03 -2.34 -27.66
CA GLY A 155 -0.61 -2.57 -27.50
C GLY A 155 -0.22 -2.94 -26.08
N ILE A 156 1.07 -3.00 -25.83
CA ILE A 156 1.65 -3.23 -24.50
C ILE A 156 2.29 -1.93 -24.04
N ASP A 157 2.08 -1.60 -22.77
CA ASP A 157 2.77 -0.53 -22.07
C ASP A 157 3.28 -1.09 -20.75
N LEU A 158 4.56 -0.90 -20.47
CA LEU A 158 5.27 -1.60 -19.41
C LEU A 158 6.33 -0.69 -18.80
N VAL A 159 6.39 -0.62 -17.47
CA VAL A 159 7.52 -0.09 -16.72
C VAL A 159 8.03 -1.19 -15.80
N ILE A 160 9.30 -1.53 -15.94
CA ILE A 160 10.02 -2.38 -15.00
C ILE A 160 10.84 -1.46 -14.10
N VAL A 161 10.53 -1.44 -12.82
CA VAL A 161 11.30 -0.74 -11.79
C VAL A 161 12.31 -1.72 -11.21
N LEU A 162 13.59 -1.35 -11.28
CA LEU A 162 14.72 -2.17 -10.86
C LEU A 162 15.45 -1.41 -9.75
N GLN A 163 15.56 -2.02 -8.57
CA GLN A 163 16.38 -1.51 -7.48
C GLN A 163 17.76 -2.17 -7.55
N LEU A 164 18.79 -1.37 -7.75
CA LEU A 164 20.17 -1.84 -7.87
C LEU A 164 20.82 -1.92 -6.49
N PRO A 165 21.79 -2.83 -6.29
CA PRO A 165 22.61 -2.84 -5.08
C PRO A 165 23.48 -1.56 -5.03
N PRO A 166 23.75 -1.01 -3.82
CA PRO A 166 24.50 0.23 -3.63
C PRO A 166 26.01 0.03 -3.80
N GLU A 167 26.42 -0.52 -4.95
CA GLU A 167 27.83 -0.78 -5.30
C GLU A 167 28.15 -0.24 -6.69
N ASP A 168 28.93 0.84 -6.77
CA ASP A 168 29.22 1.58 -8.01
C ASP A 168 29.76 0.70 -9.16
N VAL A 169 30.60 -0.29 -8.83
CA VAL A 169 31.16 -1.21 -9.83
C VAL A 169 30.09 -2.12 -10.42
N ILE A 170 29.15 -2.60 -9.58
CA ILE A 170 28.04 -3.45 -10.01
C ILE A 170 27.02 -2.62 -10.80
N ILE A 171 26.71 -1.40 -10.35
CA ILE A 171 25.77 -0.49 -11.02
C ILE A 171 26.17 -0.25 -12.48
N LYS A 172 27.44 0.07 -12.74
CA LYS A 172 27.93 0.29 -14.13
C LYS A 172 27.76 -0.96 -15.00
N LYS A 173 27.98 -2.16 -14.45
CA LYS A 173 27.79 -3.42 -15.19
C LYS A 173 26.31 -3.66 -15.50
N ILE A 174 25.43 -3.44 -14.51
CA ILE A 174 23.98 -3.56 -14.70
C ILE A 174 23.47 -2.52 -15.71
N ASP A 175 23.93 -1.27 -15.64
CA ASP A 175 23.54 -0.22 -16.58
C ASP A 175 23.92 -0.58 -18.02
N ASN A 176 25.15 -1.06 -18.25
CA ASN A 176 25.58 -1.54 -19.57
C ASN A 176 24.73 -2.71 -20.07
N LEU A 177 24.33 -3.62 -19.18
CA LEU A 177 23.45 -4.74 -19.52
C LEU A 177 22.04 -4.25 -19.87
N LEU A 178 21.47 -3.33 -19.10
CA LEU A 178 20.15 -2.76 -19.37
C LEU A 178 20.13 -1.94 -20.67
N GLU A 179 21.20 -1.20 -20.98
CA GLU A 179 21.42 -0.53 -22.28
C GLU A 179 21.42 -1.55 -23.43
N LYS A 180 22.15 -2.67 -23.28
CA LYS A 180 22.17 -3.77 -24.26
C LYS A 180 20.77 -4.37 -24.45
N ILE A 181 20.05 -4.66 -23.36
CA ILE A 181 18.68 -5.18 -23.41
C ILE A 181 17.75 -4.18 -24.13
N ARG A 182 17.83 -2.90 -23.79
CA ARG A 182 17.04 -1.84 -24.45
C ARG A 182 17.26 -1.83 -25.95
N ASP A 183 18.52 -1.90 -26.38
CA ASP A 183 18.88 -1.82 -27.79
C ASP A 183 18.48 -3.09 -28.55
N GLU A 184 18.66 -4.28 -27.97
CA GLU A 184 18.17 -5.54 -28.58
C GLU A 184 16.66 -5.53 -28.77
N VAL A 185 15.91 -5.10 -27.75
CA VAL A 185 14.44 -5.03 -27.77
C VAL A 185 13.93 -4.01 -28.79
N ARG A 186 14.62 -2.87 -28.97
CA ARG A 186 14.23 -1.83 -29.94
C ARG A 186 14.29 -2.33 -31.38
N ILE A 187 15.28 -3.15 -31.72
CA ILE A 187 15.49 -3.59 -33.10
C ILE A 187 14.61 -4.82 -33.44
N ASP A 188 13.91 -5.39 -32.44
CA ASP A 188 13.03 -6.57 -32.56
C ASP A 188 13.69 -7.75 -33.29
N ARG A 189 15.04 -7.81 -33.27
CA ARG A 189 15.83 -8.76 -34.09
C ARG A 189 15.66 -10.20 -33.64
N HIS A 190 15.30 -10.41 -32.38
CA HIS A 190 15.21 -11.72 -31.76
C HIS A 190 13.92 -11.80 -30.92
N ARG A 191 13.03 -12.76 -31.23
CA ARG A 191 11.83 -13.10 -30.43
C ARG A 191 12.15 -13.68 -29.04
N ILE A 192 13.41 -13.63 -28.62
CA ILE A 192 13.92 -14.11 -27.34
C ILE A 192 15.18 -13.30 -27.04
N LEU A 193 15.22 -12.64 -25.87
CA LEU A 193 16.44 -12.00 -25.35
C LEU A 193 17.55 -13.04 -25.15
N ARG A 194 18.73 -12.81 -25.74
CA ARG A 194 19.88 -13.72 -25.61
C ARG A 194 20.88 -13.16 -24.61
N LEU A 195 20.70 -13.54 -23.36
CA LEU A 195 21.61 -13.19 -22.27
C LEU A 195 22.62 -14.31 -22.02
N THR A 196 23.86 -13.94 -21.70
CA THR A 196 24.91 -14.88 -21.27
C THR A 196 24.63 -15.41 -19.85
N SER A 197 25.38 -16.41 -19.36
CA SER A 197 25.30 -16.83 -17.95
C SER A 197 25.56 -15.65 -17.02
N ASP A 198 26.62 -14.89 -17.30
CA ASP A 198 27.06 -13.76 -16.49
C ASP A 198 26.03 -12.62 -16.48
N ASP A 199 25.35 -12.38 -17.61
CA ASP A 199 24.24 -11.43 -17.70
C ASP A 199 23.06 -11.85 -16.80
N ASN A 200 22.74 -13.15 -16.75
CA ASN A 200 21.67 -13.67 -15.89
C ASN A 200 22.04 -13.59 -14.41
N ASP A 201 23.30 -13.88 -14.06
CA ASP A 201 23.81 -13.74 -12.69
C ASP A 201 23.75 -12.27 -12.22
N LEU A 202 24.11 -11.32 -13.10
CA LEU A 202 23.99 -9.88 -12.80
C LEU A 202 22.54 -9.45 -12.55
N LEU A 203 21.59 -9.95 -13.33
CA LEU A 203 20.15 -9.68 -13.11
C LEU A 203 19.62 -10.40 -11.85
N GLY A 204 20.15 -11.58 -11.52
CA GLY A 204 19.81 -12.31 -10.29
C GLY A 204 20.22 -11.57 -9.02
N ASN A 205 21.25 -10.71 -9.10
CA ASN A 205 21.73 -9.88 -7.99
C ASN A 205 20.93 -8.57 -7.79
N LEU A 206 19.85 -8.36 -8.54
CA LEU A 206 18.99 -7.20 -8.35
C LEU A 206 18.25 -7.29 -7.00
N ALA A 207 18.27 -6.20 -6.23
CA ALA A 207 17.68 -6.18 -4.90
C ALA A 207 16.16 -6.38 -4.97
N ARG A 208 15.49 -5.69 -5.91
CA ARG A 208 14.03 -5.75 -6.10
C ARG A 208 13.66 -5.47 -7.56
N ILE A 209 12.61 -6.14 -8.04
CA ILE A 209 11.99 -5.90 -9.35
C ILE A 209 10.48 -5.71 -9.14
N LYS A 210 9.92 -4.62 -9.67
CA LYS A 210 8.48 -4.34 -9.68
C LYS A 210 8.01 -3.98 -11.07
N ILE A 211 6.81 -4.45 -11.44
CA ILE A 211 6.30 -4.35 -12.80
C ILE A 211 4.94 -3.64 -12.81
N TYR A 212 4.82 -2.66 -13.70
CA TYR A 212 3.58 -1.93 -13.94
C TYR A 212 3.24 -1.99 -15.42
N SER A 213 2.06 -2.54 -15.76
CA SER A 213 1.68 -2.72 -17.16
C SER A 213 0.16 -2.69 -17.38
N ASN A 214 -0.26 -2.27 -18.56
CA ASN A 214 -1.64 -2.44 -19.03
C ASN A 214 -2.00 -3.93 -19.26
N ALA A 215 -1.00 -4.81 -19.46
CA ALA A 215 -1.17 -6.25 -19.62
C ALA A 215 -1.09 -6.97 -18.26
N PRO A 216 -2.17 -7.61 -17.77
CA PRO A 216 -2.18 -8.25 -16.45
C PRO A 216 -1.19 -9.42 -16.31
N SER A 217 -0.93 -10.19 -17.38
CA SER A 217 -0.01 -11.34 -17.31
C SER A 217 1.43 -10.94 -17.02
N LEU A 218 1.82 -9.70 -17.32
CA LEU A 218 3.17 -9.21 -17.06
C LEU A 218 3.39 -8.80 -15.59
N ARG A 219 2.34 -8.46 -14.84
CA ARG A 219 2.46 -7.79 -13.51
C ARG A 219 3.06 -8.66 -12.42
N ASN A 220 2.90 -9.98 -12.52
CA ASN A 220 3.32 -10.94 -11.50
C ASN A 220 4.70 -11.56 -11.78
N LEU A 221 5.33 -11.17 -12.89
CA LEU A 221 6.66 -11.68 -13.23
C LEU A 221 7.72 -10.99 -12.36
N THR A 222 8.86 -11.64 -12.20
CA THR A 222 9.98 -11.12 -11.39
C THR A 222 11.31 -11.17 -12.15
N SER A 223 11.31 -11.63 -13.40
CA SER A 223 12.52 -11.82 -14.21
C SER A 223 12.40 -11.02 -15.50
N VAL A 224 13.41 -10.20 -15.81
CA VAL A 224 13.46 -9.40 -17.05
C VAL A 224 13.33 -10.30 -18.29
N VAL A 225 13.95 -11.48 -18.26
CA VAL A 225 13.89 -12.44 -19.36
C VAL A 225 12.46 -12.99 -19.54
N ASP A 226 11.81 -13.38 -18.45
CA ASP A 226 10.46 -13.95 -18.51
C ASP A 226 9.43 -12.90 -18.95
N ILE A 227 9.63 -11.62 -18.58
CA ILE A 227 8.80 -10.50 -19.03
C ILE A 227 8.81 -10.38 -20.54
N PHE A 228 10.00 -10.34 -21.16
CA PHE A 228 10.09 -10.21 -22.61
C PHE A 228 9.65 -11.49 -23.34
N ARG A 229 9.85 -12.67 -22.73
CA ARG A 229 9.27 -13.92 -23.26
C ARG A 229 7.74 -13.88 -23.28
N GLU A 230 7.11 -13.38 -22.22
CA GLU A 230 5.65 -13.21 -22.15
C GLU A 230 5.17 -12.13 -23.12
N ILE A 231 5.92 -11.04 -23.31
CA ILE A 231 5.64 -10.05 -24.37
C ILE A 231 5.60 -10.72 -25.74
N ASP A 232 6.55 -11.60 -26.06
CA ASP A 232 6.58 -12.32 -27.33
C ASP A 232 5.39 -13.28 -27.50
N VAL A 233 4.91 -13.89 -26.42
CA VAL A 233 3.66 -14.68 -26.39
C VAL A 233 2.45 -13.79 -26.70
N ILE A 234 2.35 -12.63 -26.04
CA ILE A 234 1.26 -11.67 -26.27
C ILE A 234 1.27 -11.18 -27.72
N LYS A 235 2.43 -10.81 -28.27
CA LYS A 235 2.59 -10.36 -29.67
C LYS A 235 2.09 -11.41 -30.67
N GLN A 236 2.27 -12.71 -30.38
CA GLN A 236 1.82 -13.81 -31.23
C GLN A 236 0.30 -14.08 -31.10
N CYS A 237 -0.33 -13.68 -29.99
CA CYS A 237 -1.73 -13.94 -29.72
C CYS A 237 -2.64 -12.87 -30.34
N ARG A 238 -3.35 -13.21 -31.42
CA ARG A 238 -4.27 -12.27 -32.10
C ARG A 238 -5.53 -11.89 -31.31
N ARG A 239 -5.86 -12.66 -30.26
CA ARG A 239 -7.08 -12.50 -29.45
C ARG A 239 -6.90 -11.60 -28.24
N ILE A 240 -5.68 -11.42 -27.76
CA ILE A 240 -5.37 -10.61 -26.59
C ILE A 240 -4.96 -9.23 -27.08
N ARG A 241 -5.71 -8.20 -26.68
CA ARG A 241 -5.44 -6.81 -27.03
C ARG A 241 -5.70 -5.95 -25.81
N PHE A 242 -4.69 -5.22 -25.37
CA PHE A 242 -4.81 -4.29 -24.26
C PHE A 242 -4.90 -2.87 -24.80
N PRO A 243 -5.85 -2.04 -24.32
CA PRO A 243 -5.89 -0.63 -24.68
C PRO A 243 -4.57 0.06 -24.31
N LEU A 244 -4.00 0.79 -25.26
CA LEU A 244 -2.78 1.57 -25.10
C LEU A 244 -3.12 3.06 -25.06
N ASN A 245 -3.89 3.55 -26.04
CA ASN A 245 -4.36 4.94 -26.11
C ASN A 245 -5.83 4.99 -26.54
N TYR A 246 -6.56 5.97 -25.99
CA TYR A 246 -7.89 6.37 -26.44
C TYR A 246 -7.82 7.65 -27.25
N THR A 247 -8.50 7.67 -28.39
CA THR A 247 -8.86 8.89 -29.10
C THR A 247 -10.27 9.26 -28.71
N LEU A 248 -10.39 10.39 -28.02
CA LEU A 248 -11.63 10.94 -27.50
C LEU A 248 -12.06 12.09 -28.41
N ARG A 249 -13.31 12.09 -28.86
CA ARG A 249 -13.91 13.16 -29.66
C ARG A 249 -14.99 13.87 -28.85
N LEU A 250 -15.04 15.19 -28.91
CA LEU A 250 -16.14 15.97 -28.33
C LEU A 250 -17.48 15.48 -28.89
N VAL A 251 -18.44 15.29 -28.00
CA VAL A 251 -19.77 14.80 -28.40
C VAL A 251 -20.50 15.75 -29.35
N THR A 252 -20.20 17.05 -29.27
CA THR A 252 -20.74 18.09 -30.16
C THR A 252 -20.17 18.04 -31.58
N MET A 253 -19.18 17.18 -31.85
CA MET A 253 -18.55 17.01 -33.15
C MET A 253 -18.90 15.67 -33.83
N LEU A 254 -19.94 14.97 -33.35
CA LEU A 254 -20.42 13.73 -33.96
C LEU A 254 -21.35 13.97 -35.16
N ASP A 255 -22.18 15.02 -35.11
CA ASP A 255 -23.02 15.48 -36.23
C ASP A 255 -22.61 16.88 -36.73
N PRO A 256 -21.94 16.99 -37.89
CA PRO A 256 -21.60 18.28 -38.50
C PRO A 256 -22.79 18.99 -39.16
N GLN A 257 -23.91 18.29 -39.41
CA GLN A 257 -25.11 18.88 -40.01
C GLN A 257 -26.15 19.10 -38.91
N GLU A 258 -26.53 20.35 -38.64
CA GLU A 258 -27.55 20.66 -37.62
C GLU A 258 -28.93 20.14 -38.03
N SER A 259 -29.16 18.84 -37.87
CA SER A 259 -30.41 18.14 -38.13
C SER A 259 -31.28 18.08 -36.88
N GLU A 260 -32.60 17.87 -37.02
CA GLU A 260 -33.51 17.70 -35.87
C GLU A 260 -33.14 16.49 -35.00
N THR A 261 -32.40 15.53 -35.56
CA THR A 261 -31.84 14.33 -34.90
C THR A 261 -30.44 14.51 -34.32
N SER A 262 -29.85 15.71 -34.41
CA SER A 262 -28.50 15.97 -33.89
C SER A 262 -28.46 15.93 -32.36
N LEU A 263 -27.32 15.54 -31.77
CA LEU A 263 -27.09 15.56 -30.31
C LEU A 263 -27.45 16.90 -29.65
N LYS A 264 -27.22 18.02 -30.34
CA LYS A 264 -27.56 19.37 -29.86
C LYS A 264 -29.08 19.56 -29.69
N SER A 265 -29.86 19.01 -30.61
CA SER A 265 -31.33 19.08 -30.61
C SER A 265 -31.94 18.13 -29.58
N LEU A 266 -31.46 16.88 -29.55
CA LEU A 266 -31.99 15.83 -28.66
C LEU A 266 -31.53 15.99 -27.19
N TYR A 267 -30.30 16.47 -26.99
CA TYR A 267 -29.65 16.49 -25.67
C TYR A 267 -28.92 17.83 -25.39
N PRO A 268 -29.65 18.97 -25.37
CA PRO A 268 -29.07 20.31 -25.29
C PRO A 268 -28.24 20.56 -24.01
N LEU A 269 -28.55 19.85 -22.91
CA LEU A 269 -27.79 19.95 -21.66
C LEU A 269 -26.36 19.39 -21.81
N HIS A 270 -26.19 18.25 -22.48
CA HIS A 270 -24.87 17.64 -22.69
C HIS A 270 -24.06 18.43 -23.71
N ALA A 271 -24.69 18.91 -24.79
CA ALA A 271 -24.05 19.80 -25.75
C ALA A 271 -23.50 21.06 -25.07
N LYS A 272 -24.30 21.70 -24.20
CA LYS A 272 -23.86 22.87 -23.42
C LYS A 272 -22.72 22.57 -22.46
N LYS A 273 -22.69 21.38 -21.84
CA LYS A 273 -21.56 20.94 -20.98
C LYS A 273 -20.30 20.74 -21.82
N ALA A 274 -20.39 20.07 -22.97
CA ALA A 274 -19.26 19.82 -23.86
C ALA A 274 -18.70 21.12 -24.48
N GLU A 275 -19.55 22.07 -24.87
CA GLU A 275 -19.12 23.39 -25.37
C GLU A 275 -18.39 24.23 -24.32
N LYS A 276 -18.73 24.03 -23.05
CA LYS A 276 -18.06 24.70 -21.92
C LYS A 276 -16.72 24.08 -21.57
N PHE A 277 -16.43 22.86 -22.04
CA PHE A 277 -15.18 22.19 -21.72
C PHE A 277 -13.97 22.99 -22.21
N ARG A 278 -13.08 23.32 -21.28
CA ARG A 278 -11.82 24.02 -21.56
C ARG A 278 -10.66 23.25 -20.95
N PRO A 279 -9.74 22.68 -21.75
CA PRO A 279 -8.54 22.08 -21.20
C PRO A 279 -7.65 23.16 -20.57
N LEU A 280 -6.92 22.81 -19.51
CA LEU A 280 -5.87 23.67 -18.98
C LEU A 280 -4.70 23.70 -19.97
N SER A 281 -3.98 24.82 -20.03
CA SER A 281 -2.73 24.88 -20.80
C SER A 281 -1.68 23.94 -20.20
N SER A 282 -0.81 23.38 -21.03
CA SER A 282 0.30 22.54 -20.58
C SER A 282 1.22 23.26 -19.60
N SER A 283 1.38 24.58 -19.75
CA SER A 283 2.12 25.42 -18.80
C SER A 283 1.46 25.47 -17.41
N LEU A 284 0.14 25.61 -17.35
CA LEU A 284 -0.60 25.63 -16.09
C LEU A 284 -0.63 24.23 -15.47
N ASN A 285 -0.83 23.17 -16.26
CA ASN A 285 -0.73 21.78 -15.78
C ASN A 285 0.62 21.53 -15.10
N ASN A 286 1.73 21.84 -15.78
CA ASN A 286 3.06 21.63 -15.22
C ASN A 286 3.29 22.40 -13.91
N ARG A 287 2.76 23.63 -13.79
CA ARG A 287 2.85 24.42 -12.53
C ARG A 287 2.05 23.78 -11.40
N ILE A 288 0.87 23.25 -11.69
CA ILE A 288 0.05 22.57 -10.68
C ILE A 288 0.71 21.24 -10.30
N GLU A 289 1.18 20.45 -11.27
CA GLU A 289 1.76 19.10 -11.06
C GLU A 289 2.97 19.10 -10.10
N GLN A 290 3.79 20.15 -10.10
CA GLN A 290 5.02 20.22 -9.29
C GLN A 290 4.76 19.99 -7.80
N ASN A 291 3.78 20.69 -7.22
CA ASN A 291 3.54 20.63 -5.78
C ASN A 291 3.00 19.26 -5.30
N PRO A 292 1.91 18.70 -5.87
CA PRO A 292 1.45 17.35 -5.50
C PRO A 292 2.50 16.27 -5.70
N LEU A 293 3.35 16.40 -6.73
CA LEU A 293 4.43 15.44 -6.97
C LEU A 293 5.53 15.53 -5.89
N GLU A 294 5.98 16.74 -5.55
CA GLU A 294 6.94 16.98 -4.48
C GLU A 294 6.42 16.47 -3.13
N LEU A 295 5.19 16.86 -2.75
CA LEU A 295 4.51 16.38 -1.54
C LEU A 295 4.46 14.86 -1.48
N ARG A 296 4.06 14.22 -2.58
CA ARG A 296 3.94 12.78 -2.67
C ARG A 296 5.30 12.09 -2.47
N ASN A 297 6.33 12.54 -3.17
CA ASN A 297 7.65 11.95 -3.09
C ASN A 297 8.23 12.07 -1.67
N SER A 298 8.09 13.23 -1.04
CA SER A 298 8.55 13.47 0.33
C SER A 298 7.79 12.64 1.37
N ILE A 299 6.46 12.52 1.23
CA ILE A 299 5.64 11.66 2.11
C ILE A 299 6.06 10.20 1.96
N THR A 300 6.22 9.72 0.72
CA THR A 300 6.62 8.31 0.45
C THR A 300 7.99 8.01 1.04
N TYR A 301 8.95 8.94 0.90
CA TYR A 301 10.27 8.82 1.51
C TYR A 301 10.18 8.73 3.04
N ALA A 302 9.43 9.63 3.67
CA ALA A 302 9.25 9.65 5.12
C ALA A 302 8.58 8.37 5.66
N GLU A 303 7.55 7.88 4.98
CA GLU A 303 6.89 6.61 5.32
C GLU A 303 7.87 5.44 5.24
N THR A 304 8.63 5.36 4.15
CA THR A 304 9.61 4.28 3.94
C THR A 304 10.68 4.33 5.02
N PHE A 305 11.24 5.51 5.30
CA PHE A 305 12.28 5.69 6.31
C PHE A 305 11.80 5.25 7.71
N LEU A 306 10.59 5.68 8.11
CA LEU A 306 10.04 5.37 9.43
C LEU A 306 9.55 3.92 9.58
N ASN A 307 9.34 3.19 8.47
CA ASN A 307 8.84 1.81 8.47
C ASN A 307 9.94 0.76 8.19
N GLU A 308 10.86 1.02 7.25
CA GLU A 308 11.86 0.02 6.79
C GLU A 308 13.20 0.12 7.54
N ASN A 309 13.65 1.31 7.96
CA ASN A 309 15.05 1.49 8.42
C ASN A 309 15.29 1.39 9.94
N ILE A 310 14.25 1.25 10.76
CA ILE A 310 14.35 1.81 12.12
C ILE A 310 13.70 1.04 13.29
N PRO A 311 12.76 0.08 13.13
CA PRO A 311 12.03 -0.42 14.30
C PRO A 311 12.91 -1.05 15.39
N ASN A 312 13.94 -1.84 15.06
CA ASN A 312 14.66 -2.58 16.10
C ASN A 312 15.66 -1.74 16.90
N LEU A 313 16.26 -0.70 16.30
CA LEU A 313 17.33 0.09 16.93
C LEU A 313 16.79 1.31 17.68
N PHE A 314 15.69 1.88 17.19
CA PHE A 314 15.17 3.15 17.67
C PHE A 314 13.96 3.00 18.59
N ASP A 315 13.17 1.93 18.49
CA ASP A 315 12.09 1.70 19.45
C ASP A 315 12.63 1.52 20.89
N GLU A 316 13.90 1.11 21.05
CA GLU A 316 14.58 0.98 22.34
C GLU A 316 15.17 2.31 22.86
N HIS A 317 15.61 3.23 21.99
CA HIS A 317 16.42 4.38 22.42
C HIS A 317 15.91 5.77 22.00
N LEU A 318 15.01 5.85 21.01
CA LEU A 318 14.61 7.10 20.35
C LEU A 318 13.09 7.14 20.06
N ALA A 319 12.29 6.44 20.88
CA ALA A 319 10.85 6.29 20.71
C ALA A 319 10.10 7.64 20.64
N ASP A 320 10.48 8.63 21.46
CA ASP A 320 9.87 9.96 21.47
C ASP A 320 10.10 10.72 20.15
N GLN A 321 11.31 10.62 19.60
CA GLN A 321 11.70 11.26 18.35
C GLN A 321 10.96 10.61 17.17
N LEU A 322 10.80 9.28 17.20
CA LEU A 322 9.98 8.56 16.23
C LEU A 322 8.50 8.93 16.33
N TYR A 323 7.97 9.04 17.54
CA TYR A 323 6.58 9.47 17.76
C TYR A 323 6.34 10.87 17.21
N LYS A 324 7.26 11.82 17.47
CA LYS A 324 7.21 13.18 16.90
C LYS A 324 7.25 13.15 15.37
N ALA A 325 8.21 12.43 14.77
CA ALA A 325 8.32 12.33 13.31
C ALA A 325 7.08 11.69 12.67
N ARG A 326 6.51 10.64 13.28
CA ARG A 326 5.26 9.99 12.82
C ARG A 326 4.06 10.95 12.92
N THR A 327 3.99 11.73 13.99
CA THR A 327 2.92 12.73 14.19
C THR A 327 3.03 13.86 13.16
N GLU A 328 4.24 14.40 12.93
CA GLU A 328 4.51 15.41 11.90
C GLU A 328 4.11 14.89 10.51
N LEU A 329 4.52 13.67 10.16
CA LEU A 329 4.15 13.02 8.89
C LEU A 329 2.63 12.85 8.75
N SER A 330 1.93 12.45 9.80
CA SER A 330 0.47 12.31 9.79
C SER A 330 -0.22 13.65 9.52
N ASN A 331 0.22 14.72 10.19
CA ASN A 331 -0.33 16.06 9.99
C ASN A 331 -0.12 16.55 8.56
N ILE A 332 1.08 16.36 8.01
CA ILE A 332 1.41 16.74 6.63
C ILE A 332 0.55 15.95 5.62
N LYS A 333 0.31 14.66 5.86
CA LYS A 333 -0.57 13.85 5.01
C LYS A 333 -2.00 14.37 4.99
N ASP A 334 -2.57 14.67 6.15
CA ASP A 334 -3.95 15.17 6.25
C ASP A 334 -4.11 16.55 5.61
N GLU A 335 -3.12 17.42 5.77
CA GLU A 335 -3.09 18.72 5.13
C GLU A 335 -2.88 18.61 3.61
N SER A 336 -1.98 17.73 3.15
CA SER A 336 -1.77 17.43 1.74
C SER A 336 -3.03 16.86 1.07
N LYS A 337 -3.76 15.96 1.74
CA LYS A 337 -5.04 15.41 1.26
C LYS A 337 -6.06 16.52 1.03
N ARG A 338 -6.21 17.44 2.00
CA ARG A 338 -7.10 18.61 1.88
C ARG A 338 -6.67 19.54 0.74
N ASN A 339 -5.36 19.75 0.57
CA ASN A 339 -4.80 20.53 -0.54
C ASN A 339 -5.21 19.95 -1.90
N ILE A 340 -4.96 18.65 -2.07
CA ILE A 340 -5.20 17.92 -3.31
C ILE A 340 -6.70 17.96 -3.66
N GLN A 341 -7.58 17.74 -2.68
CA GLN A 341 -9.03 17.81 -2.88
C GLN A 341 -9.49 19.21 -3.34
N ARG A 342 -8.92 20.27 -2.77
CA ARG A 342 -9.25 21.64 -3.16
C ARG A 342 -8.73 21.98 -4.55
N LEU A 343 -7.49 21.60 -4.89
CA LEU A 343 -6.95 21.73 -6.25
C LEU A 343 -7.78 20.96 -7.27
N ALA A 344 -8.16 19.71 -6.95
CA ALA A 344 -9.01 18.88 -7.79
C ALA A 344 -10.33 19.59 -8.12
N LYS A 345 -10.98 20.17 -7.12
CA LYS A 345 -12.21 20.95 -7.30
C LYS A 345 -11.99 22.15 -8.23
N LEU A 346 -10.96 22.97 -7.98
CA LEU A 346 -10.67 24.14 -8.81
C LEU A 346 -10.34 23.77 -10.26
N VAL A 347 -9.63 22.66 -10.49
CA VAL A 347 -9.32 22.17 -11.83
C VAL A 347 -10.60 21.71 -12.56
N VAL A 348 -11.50 21.00 -11.87
CA VAL A 348 -12.81 20.62 -12.41
C VAL A 348 -13.65 21.85 -12.73
N ASP A 349 -13.72 22.81 -11.82
CA ASP A 349 -14.49 24.04 -11.99
C ASP A 349 -13.94 24.88 -13.16
N PHE A 350 -12.61 24.98 -13.29
CA PHE A 350 -11.96 25.62 -14.44
C PHE A 350 -12.31 24.91 -15.76
N ARG A 351 -12.20 23.58 -15.81
CA ARG A 351 -12.50 22.78 -17.01
C ARG A 351 -13.96 22.89 -17.42
N SER A 352 -14.86 23.10 -16.46
CA SER A 352 -16.30 23.32 -16.71
C SER A 352 -16.65 24.76 -17.13
N GLY A 353 -15.66 25.67 -17.13
CA GLY A 353 -15.85 27.10 -17.38
C GLY A 353 -16.52 27.86 -16.24
N ALA A 354 -16.63 27.27 -15.04
CA ALA A 354 -17.18 27.90 -13.85
C ALA A 354 -16.17 28.84 -13.18
N GLU A 355 -14.87 28.53 -13.27
CA GLU A 355 -13.81 29.29 -12.61
C GLU A 355 -12.76 29.87 -13.56
N LYS A 356 -12.06 30.91 -13.10
CA LYS A 356 -10.93 31.55 -13.81
C LYS A 356 -9.60 31.09 -13.24
N THR A 357 -8.53 31.21 -14.04
CA THR A 357 -7.16 30.81 -13.64
C THR A 357 -6.66 31.48 -12.36
N CYS A 358 -7.19 32.67 -12.02
CA CYS A 358 -6.75 33.46 -10.87
C CYS A 358 -6.92 32.74 -9.52
N GLU A 359 -7.95 31.91 -9.35
CA GLU A 359 -8.14 31.18 -8.09
C GLU A 359 -7.11 30.06 -7.90
N ILE A 360 -6.77 29.38 -8.99
CA ILE A 360 -5.70 28.37 -9.02
C ILE A 360 -4.37 29.05 -8.68
N ASP A 361 -4.06 30.20 -9.32
CA ASP A 361 -2.84 30.94 -9.05
C ASP A 361 -2.75 31.43 -7.60
N GLN A 362 -3.86 31.94 -7.03
CA GLN A 362 -3.92 32.34 -5.63
C GLN A 362 -3.69 31.15 -4.68
N MET A 363 -4.22 29.98 -5.02
CA MET A 363 -4.00 28.77 -4.22
C MET A 363 -2.54 28.32 -4.28
N LEU A 364 -1.93 28.33 -5.47
CA LEU A 364 -0.53 27.96 -5.66
C LEU A 364 0.47 28.91 -4.97
N LEU A 365 0.06 30.17 -4.77
CA LEU A 365 0.85 31.21 -4.08
C LEU A 365 0.43 31.45 -2.63
N GLY A 366 -0.60 30.74 -2.16
CA GLY A 366 -1.24 31.01 -0.88
C GLY A 366 -0.40 30.59 0.32
N ASN A 367 -0.71 31.18 1.48
CA ASN A 367 -0.06 30.88 2.76
C ASN A 367 -0.10 29.38 3.10
N PHE A 368 -1.18 28.69 2.72
CA PHE A 368 -1.35 27.26 2.94
C PHE A 368 -0.22 26.41 2.32
N GLN A 369 0.22 26.75 1.10
CA GLN A 369 1.33 26.05 0.45
C GLN A 369 2.67 26.34 1.13
N GLN A 370 2.82 27.53 1.72
CA GLN A 370 4.02 27.89 2.49
C GLN A 370 4.09 27.09 3.80
N VAL A 371 2.96 26.95 4.50
CA VAL A 371 2.86 26.14 5.74
C VAL A 371 3.20 24.67 5.45
N LEU A 372 2.61 24.07 4.42
CA LEU A 372 2.91 22.70 3.99
C LEU A 372 4.40 22.51 3.67
N LYS A 373 5.00 23.46 2.94
CA LYS A 373 6.42 23.40 2.58
C LYS A 373 7.32 23.56 3.80
N ALA A 374 6.96 24.43 4.75
CA ALA A 374 7.68 24.57 6.01
C ALA A 374 7.62 23.28 6.84
N GLY A 375 6.43 22.67 6.95
CA GLY A 375 6.26 21.37 7.62
C GLY A 375 7.08 20.25 6.98
N LEU A 376 7.08 20.17 5.64
CA LEU A 376 7.93 19.22 4.92
C LEU A 376 9.42 19.43 5.16
N ASN A 377 9.89 20.68 5.17
CA ASN A 377 11.29 21.00 5.45
C ASN A 377 11.67 20.59 6.88
N GLN A 378 10.80 20.87 7.85
CA GLN A 378 10.99 20.45 9.24
C GLN A 378 11.06 18.92 9.35
N LEU A 379 10.11 18.20 8.76
CA LEU A 379 10.11 16.74 8.75
C LEU A 379 11.39 16.20 8.09
N THR A 380 11.81 16.78 6.97
CA THR A 380 13.05 16.37 6.29
C THR A 380 14.28 16.56 7.17
N GLN A 381 14.35 17.66 7.92
CA GLN A 381 15.42 17.89 8.91
C GLN A 381 15.38 16.85 10.03
N THR A 382 14.20 16.58 10.59
CA THR A 382 14.00 15.54 11.62
C THR A 382 14.46 14.17 11.12
N LEU A 383 14.07 13.77 9.91
CA LEU A 383 14.47 12.49 9.32
C LEU A 383 15.98 12.42 9.06
N THR A 384 16.60 13.52 8.60
CA THR A 384 18.04 13.59 8.39
C THR A 384 18.81 13.45 9.71
N GLN A 385 18.31 14.05 10.79
CA GLN A 385 18.91 13.90 12.12
C GLN A 385 18.79 12.46 12.62
N LEU A 386 17.63 11.82 12.42
CA LEU A 386 17.44 10.41 12.76
C LEU A 386 18.38 9.49 11.96
N GLU A 387 18.57 9.76 10.67
CA GLU A 387 19.49 9.00 9.81
C GLU A 387 20.95 9.11 10.32
N LYS A 388 21.36 10.31 10.75
CA LYS A 388 22.67 10.47 11.40
C LYS A 388 22.80 9.68 12.70
N LYS A 389 21.75 9.69 13.54
CA LYS A 389 21.71 8.91 14.78
C LYS A 389 21.78 7.41 14.52
N GLU A 390 21.08 6.92 13.49
CA GLU A 390 21.15 5.52 13.07
C GLU A 390 22.60 5.09 12.85
N HIS A 391 23.33 5.90 12.07
CA HIS A 391 24.71 5.62 11.71
C HIS A 391 25.63 5.64 12.94
N LEU A 392 25.42 6.60 13.85
CA LEU A 392 26.16 6.70 15.09
C LEU A 392 25.94 5.47 15.99
N ILE A 393 24.68 5.11 16.25
CA ILE A 393 24.33 3.96 17.12
C ILE A 393 24.89 2.66 16.53
N THR A 394 24.73 2.47 15.22
CA THR A 394 25.28 1.31 14.52
C THR A 394 26.80 1.21 14.65
N ASN A 395 27.51 2.33 14.52
CA ASN A 395 28.96 2.39 14.69
C ASN A 395 29.38 2.10 16.15
N LEU A 396 28.67 2.67 17.13
CA LEU A 396 28.90 2.40 18.55
C LEU A 396 28.72 0.91 18.88
N GLN A 397 27.65 0.27 18.39
CA GLN A 397 27.41 -1.15 18.58
C GLN A 397 28.47 -2.03 17.92
N GLN A 398 28.93 -1.70 16.71
CA GLN A 398 30.08 -2.36 16.08
C GLN A 398 31.36 -2.23 16.89
N GLN A 399 31.48 -1.17 17.70
CA GLN A 399 32.58 -0.95 18.62
C GLN A 399 32.32 -1.51 20.03
N HIS A 400 31.23 -2.27 20.24
CA HIS A 400 30.80 -2.83 21.52
C HIS A 400 30.45 -1.80 22.60
N PHE A 401 29.93 -0.63 22.20
CA PHE A 401 29.27 0.32 23.09
C PHE A 401 27.76 0.14 23.04
N ASP A 402 27.11 0.12 24.20
CA ASP A 402 25.66 0.34 24.30
C ASP A 402 25.36 1.83 24.05
N TYR A 403 24.16 2.16 23.58
CA TYR A 403 23.70 3.53 23.40
C TYR A 403 22.56 3.84 24.37
N MET A 404 22.53 5.05 24.91
CA MET A 404 21.47 5.52 25.79
C MET A 404 21.16 6.99 25.50
N ASN A 405 19.86 7.31 25.37
CA ASN A 405 19.36 8.67 25.17
C ASN A 405 18.85 9.21 26.51
N GLU A 406 19.42 10.32 27.00
CA GLU A 406 19.18 10.81 28.38
C GLU A 406 17.83 11.49 28.62
N ALA A 407 16.86 11.30 27.73
CA ALA A 407 15.51 11.80 27.93
C ALA A 407 14.81 11.18 29.17
N GLU A 408 15.32 10.06 29.70
CA GLU A 408 14.64 9.27 30.73
C GLU A 408 15.08 9.55 32.19
N ASN A 409 16.18 10.28 32.44
CA ASN A 409 16.77 10.41 33.79
C ASN A 409 16.50 11.75 34.52
N ASN A 410 15.58 12.58 34.03
CA ASN A 410 15.25 13.91 34.61
C ASN A 410 16.49 14.79 34.84
N ILE A 411 17.40 14.84 33.86
CA ILE A 411 18.58 15.72 33.90
C ILE A 411 18.21 17.07 33.29
N ASP A 412 18.51 18.17 33.98
CA ASP A 412 18.22 19.53 33.51
C ASP A 412 19.46 20.45 33.53
N GLN A 413 19.34 21.64 32.95
CA GLN A 413 20.44 22.61 32.81
C GLN A 413 21.04 23.10 34.15
N ASN A 414 20.34 22.92 35.26
CA ASN A 414 20.79 23.30 36.60
C ASN A 414 21.54 22.15 37.31
N ASP A 415 21.57 20.95 36.73
CA ASP A 415 22.34 19.83 37.26
C ASP A 415 23.84 20.03 36.98
N GLY A 416 24.66 19.92 38.03
CA GLY A 416 26.11 19.81 37.88
C GLY A 416 26.54 18.38 37.53
N LEU A 417 27.78 18.22 37.02
CA LEU A 417 28.38 16.92 36.67
C LEU A 417 28.25 15.84 37.77
N LYS A 418 28.38 16.21 39.05
CA LYS A 418 28.20 15.30 40.19
C LYS A 418 26.75 14.84 40.36
N THR A 419 25.79 15.70 40.05
CA THR A 419 24.36 15.37 40.11
C THR A 419 23.98 14.45 38.95
N VAL A 420 24.51 14.71 37.75
CA VAL A 420 24.40 13.83 36.57
C VAL A 420 24.99 12.45 36.86
N GLU A 421 26.22 12.41 37.38
CA GLU A 421 26.90 11.17 37.80
C GLU A 421 26.04 10.38 38.80
N HIS A 422 25.50 11.04 39.82
CA HIS A 422 24.63 10.39 40.81
C HIS A 422 23.29 9.91 40.20
N LYS A 423 22.71 10.63 39.23
CA LYS A 423 21.47 10.22 38.57
C LYS A 423 21.69 8.99 37.68
N LEU A 424 22.81 8.92 36.95
CA LEU A 424 23.19 7.80 36.09
C LEU A 424 23.63 6.55 36.87
N LEU A 425 24.34 6.71 37.99
CA LEU A 425 24.92 5.61 38.77
C LEU A 425 23.96 4.93 39.77
N ARG A 426 22.70 5.37 39.88
CA ARG A 426 21.73 4.88 40.88
C ARG A 426 21.44 3.37 40.82
N SER A 427 21.79 2.68 39.73
CA SER A 427 21.52 1.24 39.54
C SER A 427 22.68 0.41 38.98
N ASN A 428 23.86 0.98 38.70
CA ASN A 428 24.93 0.27 37.96
C ASN A 428 26.35 0.67 38.42
N GLN A 429 26.93 -0.02 39.41
CA GLN A 429 28.30 0.21 39.89
C GLN A 429 29.41 -0.32 38.96
N HIS A 430 29.06 -0.96 37.84
CA HIS A 430 30.01 -1.59 36.91
C HIS A 430 29.89 -1.06 35.47
N LYS A 431 29.37 0.16 35.26
CA LYS A 431 29.25 0.76 33.93
C LYS A 431 30.09 2.02 33.79
N LEU A 432 30.70 2.20 32.62
CA LEU A 432 31.35 3.44 32.23
C LEU A 432 30.49 4.18 31.20
N PHE A 433 30.19 5.44 31.48
CA PHE A 433 29.28 6.28 30.72
C PHE A 433 30.05 7.42 30.03
N PRO A 434 30.51 7.23 28.78
CA PRO A 434 30.95 8.35 27.96
C PRO A 434 29.76 9.25 27.61
N CYS A 435 29.68 10.40 28.28
CA CYS A 435 28.68 11.43 28.06
C CYS A 435 29.06 12.32 26.88
N SER A 436 28.16 12.47 25.92
CA SER A 436 28.41 13.20 24.67
C SER A 436 27.15 13.84 24.11
N ASN A 437 27.29 14.60 23.03
CA ASN A 437 26.21 15.14 22.21
C ASN A 437 26.60 15.04 20.72
N ASP A 438 25.69 15.38 19.81
CA ASP A 438 25.92 15.29 18.37
C ASP A 438 27.23 15.94 17.91
N THR A 439 27.52 17.16 18.38
CA THR A 439 28.72 17.91 18.03
C THR A 439 30.00 17.24 18.54
N LEU A 440 29.94 16.63 19.73
CA LEU A 440 31.08 15.94 20.33
C LEU A 440 31.28 14.53 19.74
N ASN A 441 30.21 13.84 19.33
CA ASN A 441 30.26 12.54 18.70
C ASN A 441 30.94 12.58 17.32
N GLU A 442 30.71 13.63 16.53
CA GLU A 442 31.36 13.80 15.23
C GLU A 442 32.90 14.01 15.34
N ASN A 443 33.39 14.52 16.48
CA ASN A 443 34.79 14.98 16.63
C ASN A 443 35.69 14.11 17.54
N ASN A 444 35.14 13.16 18.31
CA ASN A 444 35.88 12.45 19.38
C ASN A 444 36.06 10.95 19.15
N SER A 445 36.15 10.49 17.89
CA SER A 445 36.35 9.07 17.57
C SER A 445 37.61 8.47 18.20
N SER A 446 38.69 9.25 18.37
CA SER A 446 39.91 8.82 19.06
C SER A 446 39.69 8.61 20.56
N LYS A 447 38.98 9.52 21.25
CA LYS A 447 38.65 9.38 22.68
C LYS A 447 37.79 8.14 22.96
N LEU A 448 36.81 7.83 22.09
CA LEU A 448 36.03 6.60 22.18
C LEU A 448 36.90 5.35 22.00
N ALA A 449 37.86 5.38 21.08
CA ALA A 449 38.81 4.28 20.89
C ALA A 449 39.74 4.10 22.11
N ASP A 450 40.19 5.18 22.74
CA ASP A 450 41.00 5.15 23.96
C ASP A 450 40.22 4.51 25.13
N LEU A 451 38.95 4.92 25.32
CA LEU A 451 38.07 4.35 26.34
C LEU A 451 37.78 2.86 26.11
N ARG A 452 37.68 2.43 24.85
CA ARG A 452 37.56 1.02 24.49
C ARG A 452 38.83 0.24 24.86
N GLN A 453 40.01 0.75 24.54
CA GLN A 453 41.27 0.10 24.92
C GLN A 453 41.42 -0.03 26.44
N ILE A 454 40.95 0.95 27.21
CA ILE A 454 40.92 0.89 28.67
C ILE A 454 40.00 -0.23 29.14
N SER A 455 38.78 -0.33 28.60
CA SER A 455 37.85 -1.42 28.91
C SER A 455 38.41 -2.81 28.56
N GLU A 456 39.03 -2.95 27.39
CA GLU A 456 39.66 -4.20 26.93
C GLU A 456 40.86 -4.62 27.82
N LYS A 457 41.66 -3.66 28.32
CA LYS A 457 42.76 -3.94 29.26
C LYS A 457 42.28 -4.41 30.64
N HIS A 458 41.05 -4.09 31.03
CA HIS A 458 40.45 -4.50 32.30
C HIS A 458 39.66 -5.84 32.22
N GLN A 459 39.81 -6.61 31.12
CA GLN A 459 39.13 -7.89 30.85
C GLN A 459 39.32 -9.01 31.90
N SER A 460 40.19 -8.86 32.90
CA SER A 460 40.23 -9.78 34.05
C SER A 460 39.08 -9.58 35.04
N ASN A 461 38.30 -8.47 34.93
CA ASN A 461 37.08 -8.22 35.69
C ASN A 461 35.86 -8.31 34.75
N SER A 462 35.10 -9.40 34.88
CA SER A 462 33.97 -9.77 34.01
C SER A 462 32.68 -8.93 34.21
N THR A 463 32.78 -7.64 34.52
CA THR A 463 31.59 -6.81 34.84
C THR A 463 31.54 -5.42 34.21
N LEU A 464 32.59 -4.91 33.55
CA LEU A 464 32.59 -3.54 33.01
C LEU A 464 31.88 -3.46 31.65
N SER A 465 30.76 -2.72 31.54
CA SER A 465 30.11 -2.41 30.25
C SER A 465 30.21 -0.91 29.91
N LEU A 466 30.37 -0.60 28.62
CA LEU A 466 30.47 0.77 28.09
C LEU A 466 29.11 1.19 27.53
N THR A 467 28.53 2.27 28.07
CA THR A 467 27.25 2.80 27.58
C THR A 467 27.41 4.27 27.22
N CYS A 468 27.41 4.60 25.92
CA CYS A 468 27.48 5.97 25.44
C CYS A 468 26.17 6.70 25.74
N VAL A 469 26.30 7.83 26.41
CA VAL A 469 25.18 8.60 26.94
C VAL A 469 25.02 9.88 26.13
N ASP A 470 23.90 9.99 25.43
CA ASP A 470 23.65 11.05 24.48
C ASP A 470 22.73 12.14 25.06
N PHE A 471 23.30 13.34 25.21
CA PHE A 471 22.64 14.54 25.74
C PHE A 471 22.09 15.46 24.66
N SER A 472 22.09 15.05 23.38
CA SER A 472 21.64 15.92 22.27
C SER A 472 20.19 16.40 22.43
N ASN A 473 19.37 15.64 23.16
CA ASN A 473 17.96 15.95 23.43
C ASN A 473 17.72 16.51 24.84
N CYS A 474 18.78 16.83 25.58
CA CYS A 474 18.71 17.33 26.95
C CYS A 474 19.03 18.83 27.01
N SER A 475 18.50 19.53 28.02
CA SER A 475 18.89 20.92 28.29
C SER A 475 20.30 21.04 28.86
N PHE A 476 20.84 19.97 29.45
CA PHE A 476 22.23 19.90 29.89
C PHE A 476 23.14 19.65 28.69
N ARG A 477 24.17 20.48 28.51
CA ARG A 477 25.14 20.36 27.41
C ARG A 477 26.56 20.23 27.95
N PRO A 478 27.21 19.06 27.82
CA PRO A 478 28.61 18.96 28.16
C PRO A 478 29.46 19.71 27.12
N ASP A 479 30.43 20.50 27.60
CA ASP A 479 31.38 21.23 26.75
C ASP A 479 32.43 20.29 26.13
N GLU A 480 32.70 19.16 26.78
CA GLU A 480 33.62 18.11 26.32
C GLU A 480 33.07 16.71 26.63
N MET A 481 33.57 15.68 25.93
CA MET A 481 33.20 14.29 26.20
C MET A 481 33.82 13.84 27.54
N VAL A 482 32.98 13.45 28.50
CA VAL A 482 33.38 13.03 29.86
C VAL A 482 32.97 11.58 30.10
N ALA A 483 33.86 10.76 30.68
CA ALA A 483 33.54 9.38 31.07
C ALA A 483 33.29 9.27 32.58
N LEU A 484 32.13 8.74 32.98
CA LEU A 484 31.72 8.54 34.39
C LEU A 484 31.66 7.04 34.73
N PRO A 485 32.03 6.57 35.95
CA PRO A 485 32.56 7.34 37.08
C PRO A 485 34.03 7.70 36.87
N SER A 486 34.39 8.94 37.22
CA SER A 486 35.75 9.48 37.06
C SER A 486 36.77 8.92 38.06
N ASN A 487 36.31 8.28 39.15
CA ASN A 487 37.12 7.95 40.32
C ASN A 487 37.75 6.54 40.33
N ASN A 488 37.50 5.68 39.33
CA ASN A 488 37.99 4.28 39.34
C ASN A 488 38.94 3.92 38.19
N ILE A 489 39.43 4.88 37.40
CA ILE A 489 40.39 4.62 36.33
C ILE A 489 41.62 5.50 36.55
N ASP A 490 42.73 4.88 36.87
CA ASP A 490 44.02 5.52 37.10
C ASP A 490 44.57 6.03 35.74
N TYR A 491 44.48 7.34 35.50
CA TYR A 491 44.93 8.01 34.27
C TYR A 491 46.43 8.40 34.33
N SER A 492 47.27 7.66 35.03
CA SER A 492 48.68 8.03 35.16
C SER A 492 49.50 7.64 33.91
N GLU A 493 49.87 8.68 33.15
CA GLU A 493 50.82 8.67 32.03
C GLU A 493 52.28 8.34 32.45
N ASN A 494 53.08 7.99 31.43
CA ASN A 494 54.55 8.09 31.28
C ASN A 494 55.37 6.79 31.47
N HIS A 495 56.34 6.41 30.63
CA HIS A 495 57.00 7.02 29.47
C HIS A 495 57.88 5.96 28.74
N THR A 496 57.97 6.11 27.41
CA THR A 496 59.14 5.97 26.51
C THR A 496 59.93 4.66 26.28
N ASN A 497 60.22 4.50 24.97
CA ASN A 497 61.41 3.96 24.29
C ASN A 497 61.45 2.49 23.81
N GLN A 498 61.32 2.38 22.49
CA GLN A 498 62.15 1.61 21.54
C GLN A 498 62.75 0.27 22.02
N ASN A 499 62.38 -0.83 21.35
CA ASN A 499 63.32 -1.53 20.46
C ASN A 499 62.66 -2.63 19.61
N VAL A 500 63.24 -2.78 18.42
CA VAL A 500 62.93 -3.72 17.33
C VAL A 500 63.52 -5.11 17.61
N SER A 501 62.99 -6.12 16.88
CA SER A 501 63.48 -7.51 16.64
C SER A 501 62.79 -8.58 17.49
N SER A 502 62.42 -9.78 17.05
CA SER A 502 62.29 -10.48 15.75
C SER A 502 61.87 -11.94 16.08
N LEU A 503 61.19 -12.64 15.14
CA LEU A 503 60.98 -14.11 15.05
C LEU A 503 59.96 -14.72 16.07
N ASP A 504 59.11 -15.72 15.79
CA ASP A 504 58.78 -16.57 14.62
C ASP A 504 57.49 -17.39 14.90
N SER A 505 56.80 -17.81 13.83
CA SER A 505 55.97 -19.05 13.65
C SER A 505 54.71 -19.40 14.52
N ILE A 506 53.50 -19.24 13.91
CA ILE A 506 52.48 -20.24 13.40
C ILE A 506 52.26 -21.56 14.23
N PRO A 507 51.05 -22.22 14.35
CA PRO A 507 49.87 -22.24 13.44
C PRO A 507 48.41 -22.29 14.00
N GLN A 508 47.48 -21.87 13.11
CA GLN A 508 46.23 -22.51 12.61
C GLN A 508 44.95 -22.76 13.46
N SER A 509 43.87 -22.22 12.87
CA SER A 509 42.47 -22.70 12.72
C SER A 509 41.48 -22.57 13.89
N PRO A 510 40.34 -21.87 13.68
CA PRO A 510 39.10 -22.12 14.43
C PRO A 510 38.25 -23.22 13.76
N PRO A 511 37.51 -24.03 14.53
CA PRO A 511 36.72 -25.13 14.01
C PRO A 511 35.45 -24.67 13.30
N THR A 512 35.18 -25.35 12.19
CA THR A 512 33.96 -25.39 11.40
C THR A 512 32.74 -25.80 12.22
N VAL A 513 31.69 -24.95 12.22
CA VAL A 513 30.34 -25.35 12.63
C VAL A 513 29.57 -25.82 11.38
N PRO A 514 29.01 -27.05 11.33
CA PRO A 514 28.23 -27.49 10.19
C PRO A 514 26.82 -26.90 10.21
N LEU A 515 26.49 -26.13 9.17
CA LEU A 515 25.13 -25.84 8.73
C LEU A 515 24.60 -27.04 7.93
N SER A 516 23.64 -27.80 8.48
CA SER A 516 22.62 -28.49 7.67
C SER A 516 21.52 -29.09 8.53
N ALA A 517 20.39 -28.38 8.64
CA ALA A 517 19.09 -29.01 8.84
C ALA A 517 18.15 -28.39 7.81
N SER A 518 17.94 -29.11 6.71
CA SER A 518 16.89 -28.82 5.75
C SER A 518 15.52 -28.91 6.44
N PRO A 519 14.54 -28.07 6.09
CA PRO A 519 13.19 -28.21 6.63
C PRO A 519 12.59 -29.51 6.08
N LEU A 520 12.32 -30.45 6.98
CA LEU A 520 11.40 -31.56 6.72
C LEU A 520 10.07 -30.96 6.27
N VAL A 521 9.72 -31.14 5.00
CA VAL A 521 8.37 -30.86 4.48
C VAL A 521 7.40 -31.78 5.22
N SER A 522 6.74 -31.23 6.24
CA SER A 522 5.62 -31.91 6.90
C SER A 522 4.41 -31.83 5.97
N ASN A 523 3.85 -32.99 5.62
CA ASN A 523 2.60 -33.11 4.86
C ASN A 523 1.37 -32.78 5.74
N ASP A 524 1.35 -31.59 6.37
CA ASP A 524 0.21 -31.09 7.12
C ASP A 524 -0.79 -30.41 6.16
N GLU A 525 -1.94 -31.04 5.93
CA GLU A 525 -3.01 -30.49 5.10
C GLU A 525 -3.77 -29.41 5.89
N THR A 526 -3.65 -28.14 5.46
CA THR A 526 -4.32 -26.99 6.09
C THR A 526 -5.52 -26.54 5.28
N ILE A 527 -6.71 -26.61 5.88
CA ILE A 527 -7.96 -26.11 5.32
C ILE A 527 -8.07 -24.61 5.65
N ASN A 528 -8.08 -23.76 4.62
CA ASN A 528 -8.17 -22.30 4.78
C ASN A 528 -9.60 -21.82 4.52
N ILE A 529 -10.23 -21.22 5.52
CA ILE A 529 -11.57 -20.63 5.47
C ILE A 529 -11.47 -19.12 5.68
N LEU A 530 -11.97 -18.33 4.73
CA LEU A 530 -12.05 -16.87 4.84
C LEU A 530 -13.43 -16.47 5.34
N LEU A 531 -13.51 -15.66 6.40
CA LEU A 531 -14.76 -15.06 6.87
C LEU A 531 -14.92 -13.67 6.29
N LEU A 532 -16.07 -13.38 5.69
CA LEU A 532 -16.42 -12.04 5.18
C LEU A 532 -17.79 -11.66 5.71
N GLY A 533 -18.01 -10.38 6.00
CA GLY A 533 -19.31 -9.92 6.48
C GLY A 533 -19.25 -8.51 7.03
N GLU A 534 -20.42 -7.89 7.21
CA GLU A 534 -20.53 -6.53 7.71
C GLU A 534 -19.86 -6.35 9.09
N THR A 535 -19.50 -5.12 9.39
CA THR A 535 -19.10 -4.73 10.75
C THR A 535 -20.20 -5.12 11.74
N GLY A 536 -19.84 -5.79 12.84
CA GLY A 536 -20.79 -6.21 13.87
C GLY A 536 -21.72 -7.38 13.47
N VAL A 537 -21.39 -8.12 12.40
CA VAL A 537 -22.11 -9.36 12.03
C VAL A 537 -21.75 -10.57 12.90
N GLY A 538 -20.64 -10.50 13.66
CA GLY A 538 -20.22 -11.56 14.59
C GLY A 538 -19.11 -12.48 14.11
N LYS A 539 -18.20 -12.04 13.21
CA LYS A 539 -17.07 -12.84 12.70
C LYS A 539 -16.14 -13.32 13.83
N SER A 540 -15.60 -12.39 14.61
CA SER A 540 -14.68 -12.70 15.71
C SER A 540 -15.38 -13.45 16.85
N THR A 541 -16.66 -13.13 17.12
CA THR A 541 -17.50 -13.87 18.08
C THR A 541 -17.69 -15.33 17.66
N PHE A 542 -17.90 -15.58 16.37
CA PHE A 542 -18.00 -16.94 15.83
C PHE A 542 -16.69 -17.73 16.03
N ILE A 543 -15.53 -17.11 15.81
CA ILE A 543 -14.22 -17.77 16.02
C ILE A 543 -14.03 -18.17 17.49
N ASN A 544 -14.33 -17.26 18.42
CA ASN A 544 -14.27 -17.58 19.85
C ASN A 544 -15.27 -18.68 20.23
N ALA A 545 -16.52 -18.61 19.75
CA ALA A 545 -17.51 -19.65 20.00
C ALA A 545 -17.05 -21.01 19.44
N PHE A 546 -16.50 -21.02 18.23
CA PHE A 546 -15.95 -22.21 17.59
C PHE A 546 -14.82 -22.84 18.40
N ALA A 547 -13.91 -22.03 18.98
CA ALA A 547 -12.85 -22.52 19.86
C ALA A 547 -13.43 -23.26 21.09
N ASN A 548 -14.48 -22.73 21.69
CA ASN A 548 -15.16 -23.37 22.82
C ASN A 548 -15.87 -24.66 22.41
N TYR A 549 -16.54 -24.68 21.25
CA TYR A 549 -17.22 -25.88 20.74
C TYR A 549 -16.27 -27.04 20.42
N LEU A 550 -15.01 -26.75 20.12
CA LEU A 550 -14.00 -27.79 19.89
C LEU A 550 -13.48 -28.42 21.19
N ILE A 551 -13.54 -27.70 22.31
CA ILE A 551 -12.93 -28.11 23.58
C ILE A 551 -13.96 -28.66 24.56
N PHE A 552 -15.11 -27.99 24.71
CA PHE A 552 -16.15 -28.40 25.64
C PHE A 552 -17.21 -29.26 24.97
N GLN A 553 -17.54 -30.38 25.60
CA GLN A 553 -18.52 -31.34 25.09
C GLN A 553 -19.97 -30.98 25.46
N SER A 554 -20.17 -30.17 26.50
CA SER A 554 -21.48 -29.70 26.94
C SER A 554 -21.40 -28.27 27.50
N LEU A 555 -22.55 -27.61 27.63
CA LEU A 555 -22.63 -26.26 28.19
C LEU A 555 -22.26 -26.27 29.69
N GLU A 556 -22.72 -27.26 30.45
CA GLU A 556 -22.42 -27.41 31.87
C GLU A 556 -20.91 -27.58 32.11
N GLN A 557 -20.24 -28.31 31.20
CA GLN A 557 -18.78 -28.41 31.23
C GLN A 557 -18.13 -27.06 30.96
N ALA A 558 -18.63 -26.29 30.00
CA ALA A 558 -18.10 -24.98 29.67
C ALA A 558 -18.31 -23.96 30.79
N GLU A 559 -19.46 -23.97 31.47
CA GLU A 559 -19.76 -23.12 32.64
C GLU A 559 -18.80 -23.37 33.80
N SER A 560 -18.45 -24.64 34.01
CA SER A 560 -17.52 -25.07 35.06
C SER A 560 -16.06 -24.72 34.78
N ASN A 561 -15.73 -24.25 33.57
CA ASN A 561 -14.36 -23.93 33.13
C ASN A 561 -14.25 -22.48 32.63
N GLU A 562 -13.02 -21.98 32.47
CA GLU A 562 -12.79 -20.65 31.91
C GLU A 562 -13.09 -20.66 30.40
N PRO A 563 -13.88 -19.68 29.87
CA PRO A 563 -14.17 -19.62 28.45
C PRO A 563 -12.91 -19.35 27.64
N ILE A 564 -12.76 -20.05 26.52
CA ILE A 564 -11.61 -19.89 25.65
C ILE A 564 -11.82 -18.66 24.77
N VAL A 565 -10.95 -17.67 24.92
CA VAL A 565 -11.03 -16.42 24.16
C VAL A 565 -9.72 -16.22 23.41
N VAL A 566 -9.76 -16.48 22.10
CA VAL A 566 -8.60 -16.34 21.20
C VAL A 566 -8.56 -14.97 20.54
N ILE A 567 -9.68 -14.23 20.56
CA ILE A 567 -9.81 -12.84 20.11
C ILE A 567 -10.45 -12.04 21.23
N PRO A 568 -9.85 -10.91 21.67
CA PRO A 568 -10.50 -10.03 22.63
C PRO A 568 -11.90 -9.63 22.14
N ILE A 569 -12.86 -9.49 23.05
CA ILE A 569 -14.24 -9.14 22.69
C ILE A 569 -14.83 -8.10 23.63
N SER A 570 -15.65 -7.22 23.08
CA SER A 570 -16.47 -6.26 23.82
C SER A 570 -17.88 -6.20 23.24
N PHE A 571 -18.90 -6.24 24.08
CA PHE A 571 -20.30 -6.05 23.67
C PHE A 571 -21.14 -5.49 24.80
N ILE A 572 -22.27 -4.86 24.45
CA ILE A 572 -23.24 -4.35 25.42
C ILE A 572 -24.31 -5.43 25.66
N MET A 573 -24.67 -5.63 26.92
CA MET A 573 -25.84 -6.39 27.35
C MET A 573 -26.79 -5.48 28.12
N THR A 574 -28.09 -5.66 27.92
CA THR A 574 -29.12 -4.96 28.70
C THR A 574 -29.70 -5.91 29.75
N THR A 575 -29.70 -5.51 31.02
CA THR A 575 -30.23 -6.31 32.14
C THR A 575 -31.35 -5.58 32.88
N GLY A 576 -32.24 -6.35 33.51
CA GLY A 576 -33.34 -5.83 34.32
C GLY A 576 -34.47 -5.17 33.53
N GLU A 577 -35.53 -4.77 34.24
CA GLU A 577 -36.74 -4.17 33.65
C GLU A 577 -36.51 -2.76 33.06
N ASN A 578 -35.44 -2.08 33.49
CA ASN A 578 -35.11 -0.71 33.10
C ASN A 578 -34.10 -0.62 31.94
N PHE A 579 -33.78 -1.74 31.28
CA PHE A 579 -32.79 -1.82 30.19
C PHE A 579 -31.40 -1.27 30.58
N GLU A 580 -30.91 -1.63 31.77
CA GLU A 580 -29.59 -1.20 32.22
C GLU A 580 -28.49 -1.74 31.31
N GLU A 581 -27.70 -0.86 30.71
CA GLU A 581 -26.60 -1.24 29.81
C GLU A 581 -25.34 -1.61 30.60
N ARG A 582 -24.87 -2.84 30.43
CA ARG A 582 -23.58 -3.33 30.93
C ARG A 582 -22.65 -3.63 29.77
N THR A 583 -21.46 -3.02 29.79
CA THR A 583 -20.41 -3.32 28.82
C THR A 583 -19.60 -4.52 29.30
N VAL A 584 -19.70 -5.62 28.58
CA VAL A 584 -18.92 -6.85 28.81
C VAL A 584 -17.63 -6.76 28.02
N LYS A 585 -16.49 -6.99 28.67
CA LYS A 585 -15.16 -7.08 28.04
C LYS A 585 -14.43 -8.33 28.52
N PHE A 586 -13.77 -9.03 27.60
CA PHE A 586 -13.04 -10.25 27.95
C PHE A 586 -11.90 -10.53 26.96
N GLY A 587 -10.77 -11.03 27.49
CA GLY A 587 -9.52 -11.28 26.75
C GLY A 587 -8.49 -10.15 26.93
N GLU A 588 -7.21 -10.51 26.92
CA GLU A 588 -6.10 -9.55 27.01
C GLU A 588 -5.97 -8.74 25.70
N ILE A 589 -5.72 -7.44 25.81
CA ILE A 589 -5.47 -6.58 24.63
C ILE A 589 -4.27 -7.16 23.89
N ASP A 590 -4.42 -7.46 22.60
CA ASP A 590 -3.31 -8.01 21.83
C ASP A 590 -2.19 -6.96 21.70
N SER A 591 -0.93 -7.40 21.75
CA SER A 591 0.25 -6.53 21.69
C SER A 591 0.33 -5.67 20.41
N TYR A 592 -0.52 -5.97 19.42
CA TYR A 592 -0.58 -5.33 18.12
C TYR A 592 -1.79 -4.38 17.96
N ASN A 593 -2.65 -4.23 18.97
CA ASN A 593 -3.87 -3.41 18.93
C ASN A 593 -4.75 -3.64 17.68
N ASN A 594 -4.94 -4.90 17.27
CA ASN A 594 -5.68 -5.23 16.06
C ASN A 594 -7.21 -5.10 16.23
N GLU A 595 -7.71 -5.08 17.47
CA GLU A 595 -9.13 -4.92 17.79
C GLU A 595 -9.42 -3.53 18.39
N ASN A 596 -10.27 -2.74 17.73
CA ASN A 596 -10.68 -1.42 18.17
C ASN A 596 -12.15 -1.40 18.61
N PHE A 597 -12.37 -1.34 19.93
CA PHE A 597 -13.71 -1.29 20.54
C PHE A 597 -14.18 0.13 20.87
N ASN A 598 -13.38 1.16 20.59
CA ASN A 598 -13.62 2.52 21.08
C ASN A 598 -14.66 3.30 20.26
N THR A 599 -15.13 2.76 19.13
CA THR A 599 -16.06 3.48 18.25
C THR A 599 -17.14 2.57 17.68
N VAL A 600 -18.40 2.90 18.00
CA VAL A 600 -19.56 2.13 17.55
C VAL A 600 -19.74 2.24 16.04
N GLY A 601 -19.95 1.10 15.37
CA GLY A 601 -20.19 1.03 13.93
C GLY A 601 -18.93 1.04 13.04
N GLN A 602 -17.73 1.23 13.60
CA GLN A 602 -16.48 0.99 12.88
C GLN A 602 -16.12 -0.50 12.91
N SER A 603 -15.41 -0.99 11.89
CA SER A 603 -14.84 -2.34 11.94
C SER A 603 -14.02 -2.50 13.22
N VAL A 604 -14.27 -3.56 13.98
CA VAL A 604 -13.53 -3.85 15.21
C VAL A 604 -12.15 -4.41 14.86
N THR A 605 -12.11 -5.44 14.02
CA THR A 605 -10.86 -5.98 13.45
C THR A 605 -10.28 -5.00 12.42
N GLN A 606 -9.02 -4.59 12.59
CA GLN A 606 -8.35 -3.63 11.69
C GLN A 606 -7.57 -4.31 10.56
N HIS A 607 -6.94 -5.46 10.82
CA HIS A 607 -6.20 -6.25 9.82
C HIS A 607 -6.60 -7.73 9.85
N CYS A 608 -6.41 -8.41 8.71
CA CYS A 608 -6.72 -9.84 8.60
C CYS A 608 -5.79 -10.68 9.49
N LYS A 609 -6.34 -11.63 10.23
CA LYS A 609 -5.59 -12.49 11.16
C LYS A 609 -6.06 -13.94 11.07
N SER A 610 -5.12 -14.88 11.12
CA SER A 610 -5.43 -16.31 11.04
C SER A 610 -5.42 -16.97 12.41
N TYR A 611 -6.43 -17.79 12.65
CA TYR A 611 -6.57 -18.63 13.84
C TYR A 611 -6.56 -20.09 13.39
N THR A 612 -5.63 -20.88 13.92
CA THR A 612 -5.44 -22.27 13.50
C THR A 612 -5.91 -23.22 14.60
N PHE A 613 -6.75 -24.18 14.22
CA PHE A 613 -7.32 -25.21 15.08
C PHE A 613 -6.91 -26.59 14.59
N ASP A 614 -6.46 -27.46 15.50
CA ASP A 614 -6.15 -28.85 15.16
C ASP A 614 -7.44 -29.67 15.06
N LEU A 615 -7.69 -30.29 13.90
CA LEU A 615 -8.82 -31.19 13.72
C LEU A 615 -8.45 -32.60 14.21
N LYS A 616 -9.39 -33.29 14.87
CA LYS A 616 -9.21 -34.68 15.29
C LYS A 616 -8.88 -35.57 14.09
N ARG A 617 -8.02 -36.58 14.29
CA ARG A 617 -7.51 -37.47 13.25
C ARG A 617 -8.65 -38.11 12.45
N SER A 618 -8.57 -38.02 11.12
CA SER A 618 -9.35 -38.86 10.20
C SER A 618 -8.69 -40.25 10.07
N ASP A 619 -9.47 -41.26 9.68
CA ASP A 619 -9.13 -42.69 9.52
C ASP A 619 -7.79 -43.00 8.80
N ASN A 620 -7.16 -42.02 8.14
CA ASN A 620 -5.90 -42.16 7.41
C ASN A 620 -4.65 -41.63 8.14
N ASN A 621 -4.70 -41.39 9.47
CA ASN A 621 -3.55 -41.02 10.31
C ASN A 621 -2.83 -39.69 9.92
N ARG A 622 -3.47 -38.83 9.10
CA ARG A 622 -2.96 -37.49 8.74
C ARG A 622 -3.45 -36.43 9.73
N ARG A 623 -2.56 -35.54 10.15
CA ARG A 623 -2.91 -34.33 10.92
C ARG A 623 -3.49 -33.29 9.96
N ARG A 624 -4.70 -32.79 10.26
CA ARG A 624 -5.36 -31.73 9.50
C ARG A 624 -5.50 -30.50 10.39
N LYS A 625 -5.17 -29.33 9.84
CA LYS A 625 -5.32 -28.04 10.50
C LYS A 625 -6.44 -27.27 9.83
N LEU A 626 -7.29 -26.62 10.61
CA LEU A 626 -8.28 -25.67 10.14
C LEU A 626 -7.78 -24.26 10.44
N ARG A 627 -7.52 -23.47 9.40
CA ARG A 627 -7.19 -22.05 9.50
C ARG A 627 -8.43 -21.23 9.18
N ILE A 628 -8.95 -20.53 10.17
CA ILE A 628 -10.02 -19.54 9.99
C ILE A 628 -9.37 -18.15 9.93
N ILE A 629 -9.65 -17.43 8.86
CA ILE A 629 -9.11 -16.09 8.60
C ILE A 629 -10.20 -15.09 8.96
N ASP A 630 -9.96 -14.35 10.04
CA ASP A 630 -10.80 -13.21 10.41
C ASP A 630 -10.40 -11.99 9.57
N THR A 631 -11.38 -11.18 9.20
CA THR A 631 -11.17 -10.02 8.33
C THR A 631 -11.83 -8.77 8.92
N PRO A 632 -11.34 -7.58 8.54
CA PRO A 632 -12.11 -6.35 8.73
C PRO A 632 -13.52 -6.48 8.14
N GLY A 633 -14.49 -5.86 8.80
CA GLY A 633 -15.86 -5.76 8.31
C GLY A 633 -16.01 -4.71 7.22
N PHE A 634 -17.05 -4.84 6.41
CA PHE A 634 -17.48 -3.80 5.48
C PHE A 634 -18.75 -3.09 5.98
N GLY A 635 -19.04 -1.91 5.43
CA GLY A 635 -20.06 -1.02 5.96
C GLY A 635 -19.56 -0.20 7.15
N ASP A 636 -18.28 0.19 7.11
CA ASP A 636 -17.63 0.99 8.14
C ASP A 636 -18.22 2.42 8.18
N THR A 637 -18.49 2.95 9.38
CA THR A 637 -18.99 4.32 9.54
C THR A 637 -18.00 5.40 9.10
N ARG A 638 -16.71 5.05 8.90
CA ARG A 638 -15.68 5.90 8.26
C ARG A 638 -15.90 6.06 6.76
N GLY A 639 -16.83 5.32 6.17
CA GLY A 639 -17.29 5.47 4.78
C GLY A 639 -16.54 4.60 3.77
N VAL A 640 -16.88 4.80 2.49
CA VAL A 640 -16.47 3.96 1.37
C VAL A 640 -14.94 3.84 1.24
N ASP A 641 -14.18 4.92 1.46
CA ASP A 641 -12.71 4.92 1.42
C ASP A 641 -12.08 3.93 2.41
N GLN A 642 -12.73 3.69 3.56
CA GLN A 642 -12.26 2.73 4.55
C GLN A 642 -12.63 1.31 4.15
N ASP A 643 -13.84 1.12 3.62
CA ASP A 643 -14.27 -0.18 3.12
C ASP A 643 -13.42 -0.66 1.92
N GLU A 644 -12.96 0.26 1.07
CA GLU A 644 -11.99 -0.03 0.00
C GLU A 644 -10.64 -0.49 0.58
N ARG A 645 -10.10 0.20 1.60
CA ARG A 645 -8.87 -0.22 2.30
C ARG A 645 -9.01 -1.57 2.99
N ASN A 646 -10.14 -1.80 3.66
CA ASN A 646 -10.46 -3.08 4.28
C ASN A 646 -10.43 -4.20 3.23
N MET A 647 -10.96 -3.93 2.03
CA MET A 647 -10.92 -4.89 0.94
C MET A 647 -9.51 -5.10 0.38
N GLU A 648 -8.70 -4.05 0.24
CA GLU A 648 -7.29 -4.19 -0.14
C GLU A 648 -6.53 -5.08 0.84
N TYR A 649 -6.74 -4.92 2.16
CA TYR A 649 -6.13 -5.80 3.17
C TYR A 649 -6.56 -7.26 3.02
N ILE A 650 -7.84 -7.51 2.74
CA ILE A 650 -8.36 -8.86 2.49
C ILE A 650 -7.70 -9.49 1.27
N LEU A 651 -7.63 -8.76 0.15
CA LEU A 651 -7.04 -9.24 -1.10
C LEU A 651 -5.53 -9.48 -0.97
N GLN A 652 -4.81 -8.59 -0.27
CA GLN A 652 -3.39 -8.76 0.04
C GLN A 652 -3.16 -10.01 0.91
N TYR A 653 -4.01 -10.24 1.92
CA TYR A 653 -3.91 -11.43 2.75
C TYR A 653 -4.14 -12.72 1.96
N MET A 654 -5.16 -12.71 1.09
CA MET A 654 -5.49 -13.85 0.22
C MET A 654 -4.35 -14.21 -0.74
N ASN A 655 -3.61 -13.23 -1.25
CA ASN A 655 -2.45 -13.46 -2.12
C ASN A 655 -1.34 -14.29 -1.46
N ASN A 656 -1.26 -14.28 -0.13
CA ASN A 656 -0.25 -15.03 0.61
C ASN A 656 -0.68 -16.49 0.91
N LEU A 657 -1.86 -16.91 0.44
CA LEU A 657 -2.39 -18.26 0.65
C LEU A 657 -2.27 -19.10 -0.62
N THR A 658 -1.72 -20.30 -0.49
CA THR A 658 -1.59 -21.23 -1.62
C THR A 658 -2.95 -21.77 -2.10
N TYR A 659 -3.91 -21.97 -1.18
CA TYR A 659 -5.24 -22.49 -1.48
C TYR A 659 -6.29 -21.87 -0.55
N LEU A 660 -7.43 -21.46 -1.10
CA LEU A 660 -8.60 -21.03 -0.33
C LEU A 660 -9.72 -22.05 -0.49
N HIS A 661 -10.08 -22.74 0.59
CA HIS A 661 -10.99 -23.89 0.55
C HIS A 661 -12.46 -23.47 0.67
N ALA A 662 -12.74 -22.44 1.48
CA ALA A 662 -14.08 -21.89 1.63
C ALA A 662 -14.05 -20.37 1.84
N ILE A 663 -15.10 -19.72 1.36
CA ILE A 663 -15.38 -18.30 1.58
C ILE A 663 -16.75 -18.21 2.23
N CYS A 664 -16.77 -17.86 3.50
CA CYS A 664 -17.98 -17.77 4.30
C CYS A 664 -18.46 -16.32 4.34
N PHE A 665 -19.60 -16.03 3.71
CA PHE A 665 -20.29 -14.75 3.85
C PHE A 665 -21.23 -14.80 5.04
N LEU A 666 -20.86 -14.12 6.12
CA LEU A 666 -21.64 -13.95 7.33
C LEU A 666 -22.64 -12.80 7.14
N LEU A 667 -23.90 -13.08 7.48
CA LEU A 667 -25.06 -12.20 7.31
C LEU A 667 -25.98 -12.31 8.55
N LYS A 668 -26.73 -11.25 8.86
CA LYS A 668 -27.87 -11.36 9.79
C LYS A 668 -29.12 -11.79 9.03
N PRO A 669 -30.00 -12.66 9.56
CA PRO A 669 -31.16 -13.19 8.84
C PRO A 669 -32.36 -12.22 8.77
N ASN A 670 -32.39 -11.18 9.61
CA ASN A 670 -33.49 -10.22 9.68
C ASN A 670 -33.18 -8.84 9.08
N SER A 671 -32.27 -8.76 8.10
CA SER A 671 -31.97 -7.50 7.43
C SER A 671 -33.09 -7.13 6.45
N SER A 672 -33.66 -5.93 6.59
CA SER A 672 -34.66 -5.40 5.66
C SER A 672 -34.06 -4.85 4.36
N ARG A 673 -32.73 -4.66 4.33
CA ARG A 673 -31.94 -4.19 3.18
C ARG A 673 -30.58 -4.88 3.20
N LEU A 674 -30.02 -5.16 2.03
CA LEU A 674 -28.60 -5.49 1.91
C LEU A 674 -27.81 -4.18 1.87
N ASN A 675 -26.68 -4.15 2.56
CA ASN A 675 -25.76 -3.02 2.47
C ASN A 675 -25.31 -2.82 1.00
N ILE A 676 -25.32 -1.58 0.53
CA ILE A 676 -24.93 -1.23 -0.84
C ILE A 676 -23.50 -1.71 -1.14
N PHE A 677 -22.63 -1.68 -0.13
CA PHE A 677 -21.24 -2.14 -0.24
C PHE A 677 -21.11 -3.66 -0.27
N PHE A 678 -22.10 -4.43 0.23
CA PHE A 678 -22.09 -5.89 0.13
C PHE A 678 -21.94 -6.35 -1.33
N ARG A 679 -22.72 -5.74 -2.25
CA ARG A 679 -22.64 -6.04 -3.69
C ARG A 679 -21.26 -5.69 -4.25
N THR A 680 -20.72 -4.53 -3.89
CA THR A 680 -19.41 -4.07 -4.34
C THR A 680 -18.29 -5.00 -3.86
N CYS A 681 -18.29 -5.36 -2.57
CA CYS A 681 -17.36 -6.32 -1.99
C CYS A 681 -17.44 -7.68 -2.68
N PHE A 682 -18.66 -8.17 -2.88
CA PHE A 682 -18.91 -9.41 -3.59
C PHE A 682 -18.32 -9.38 -5.01
N MET A 683 -18.60 -8.33 -5.80
CA MET A 683 -18.09 -8.18 -7.16
C MET A 683 -16.57 -8.02 -7.24
N GLN A 684 -15.98 -7.24 -6.34
CA GLN A 684 -14.54 -7.03 -6.30
C GLN A 684 -13.81 -8.33 -5.94
N LEU A 685 -14.32 -9.12 -4.99
CA LEU A 685 -13.79 -10.45 -4.67
C LEU A 685 -13.81 -11.40 -5.87
N PHE A 686 -14.91 -11.44 -6.65
CA PHE A 686 -14.98 -12.25 -7.87
C PHE A 686 -14.12 -11.73 -9.02
N SER A 687 -13.77 -10.45 -9.04
CA SER A 687 -12.80 -9.95 -10.02
C SER A 687 -11.39 -10.48 -9.76
N PHE A 688 -11.12 -10.86 -8.52
CA PHE A 688 -9.83 -11.39 -8.07
C PHE A 688 -9.75 -12.92 -8.09
N LEU A 689 -10.86 -13.59 -7.83
CA LEU A 689 -10.92 -15.04 -7.78
C LEU A 689 -11.19 -15.66 -9.16
N ALA A 690 -10.58 -16.82 -9.42
CA ALA A 690 -10.93 -17.62 -10.59
C ALA A 690 -12.43 -18.00 -10.57
N PRO A 691 -13.12 -18.11 -11.72
CA PRO A 691 -14.54 -18.49 -11.77
C PRO A 691 -14.88 -19.78 -11.02
N THR A 692 -13.91 -20.69 -10.87
CA THR A 692 -14.05 -21.95 -10.11
C THR A 692 -14.21 -21.74 -8.61
N ALA A 693 -13.70 -20.64 -8.04
CA ALA A 693 -13.82 -20.32 -6.61
C ALA A 693 -15.27 -20.05 -6.17
N GLN A 694 -16.17 -19.79 -7.12
CA GLN A 694 -17.60 -19.60 -6.85
C GLN A 694 -18.25 -20.82 -6.19
N ARG A 695 -17.69 -22.02 -6.40
CA ARG A 695 -18.19 -23.26 -5.79
C ARG A 695 -17.84 -23.39 -4.31
N ASN A 696 -16.91 -22.57 -3.82
CA ASN A 696 -16.41 -22.60 -2.46
C ASN A 696 -17.12 -21.57 -1.56
N ILE A 697 -18.20 -20.96 -2.05
CA ILE A 697 -18.98 -19.96 -1.31
C ILE A 697 -19.97 -20.64 -0.37
N ILE A 698 -19.93 -20.20 0.88
CA ILE A 698 -20.85 -20.60 1.93
C ILE A 698 -21.53 -19.35 2.49
N PHE A 699 -22.85 -19.44 2.70
CA PHE A 699 -23.62 -18.39 3.36
C PHE A 699 -23.85 -18.78 4.82
N CYS A 700 -23.48 -17.90 5.74
CA CYS A 700 -23.58 -18.12 7.17
C CYS A 700 -24.51 -17.06 7.76
N PHE A 701 -25.61 -17.46 8.39
CA PHE A 701 -26.51 -16.55 9.09
C PHE A 701 -26.21 -16.60 10.58
N THR A 702 -25.64 -15.51 11.10
CA THR A 702 -25.41 -15.29 12.53
C THR A 702 -26.64 -14.71 13.20
N ASN A 703 -26.71 -14.72 14.55
CA ASN A 703 -27.86 -14.20 15.29
C ASN A 703 -29.19 -14.86 14.89
N ALA A 704 -29.14 -16.13 14.47
CA ALA A 704 -30.24 -16.80 13.82
C ALA A 704 -31.34 -17.29 14.78
N ARG A 705 -31.15 -17.14 16.10
CA ARG A 705 -32.16 -17.49 17.11
C ARG A 705 -33.51 -16.82 16.84
N SER A 706 -33.49 -15.51 16.52
CA SER A 706 -34.70 -14.72 16.25
C SER A 706 -35.48 -15.16 15.00
N THR A 707 -34.89 -16.01 14.16
CA THR A 707 -35.46 -16.54 12.92
C THR A 707 -35.58 -18.06 12.95
N PHE A 708 -35.60 -18.67 14.15
CA PHE A 708 -35.66 -20.12 14.33
C PHE A 708 -34.59 -20.86 13.52
N TYR A 709 -33.37 -20.31 13.48
CA TYR A 709 -32.23 -20.86 12.73
C TYR A 709 -32.49 -21.00 11.22
N THR A 710 -33.15 -20.00 10.63
CA THR A 710 -33.36 -19.90 9.19
C THR A 710 -32.80 -18.59 8.61
N PRO A 711 -32.57 -18.48 7.28
CA PRO A 711 -32.04 -17.26 6.64
C PRO A 711 -32.92 -16.00 6.70
N GLY A 712 -34.16 -16.12 7.19
CA GLY A 712 -35.09 -15.01 7.40
C GLY A 712 -35.35 -14.10 6.18
N ASN A 713 -35.61 -12.83 6.46
CA ASN A 713 -35.90 -11.78 5.48
C ASN A 713 -34.70 -11.42 4.58
N THR A 714 -33.48 -11.76 4.98
CA THR A 714 -32.28 -11.50 4.17
C THR A 714 -32.19 -12.44 2.96
N ALA A 715 -32.72 -13.66 3.05
CA ALA A 715 -32.67 -14.65 1.98
C ALA A 715 -33.25 -14.17 0.62
N PRO A 716 -34.47 -13.61 0.54
CA PRO A 716 -35.01 -13.10 -0.73
C PRO A 716 -34.18 -11.96 -1.32
N LEU A 717 -33.62 -11.08 -0.48
CA LEU A 717 -32.75 -9.99 -0.93
C LEU A 717 -31.46 -10.53 -1.54
N LEU A 718 -30.84 -11.51 -0.89
CA LEU A 718 -29.64 -12.17 -1.38
C LEU A 718 -29.90 -12.89 -2.70
N LYS A 719 -31.01 -13.63 -2.82
CA LYS A 719 -31.40 -14.29 -4.07
C LYS A 719 -31.56 -13.27 -5.21
N THR A 720 -32.19 -12.14 -4.94
CA THR A 720 -32.40 -11.05 -5.92
C THR A 720 -31.06 -10.44 -6.36
N MET A 721 -30.17 -10.16 -5.41
CA MET A 721 -28.83 -9.67 -5.73
C MET A 721 -28.06 -10.66 -6.60
N LEU A 722 -28.01 -11.94 -6.21
CA LEU A 722 -27.28 -12.98 -6.95
C LEU A 722 -27.83 -13.16 -8.38
N ALA A 723 -29.15 -13.11 -8.56
CA ALA A 723 -29.78 -13.17 -9.88
C ALA A 723 -29.43 -11.97 -10.78
N SER A 724 -29.13 -10.81 -10.19
CA SER A 724 -28.73 -9.60 -10.94
C SER A 724 -27.27 -9.60 -11.40
N LEU A 725 -26.46 -10.57 -10.96
CA LEU A 725 -25.05 -10.67 -11.33
C LEU A 725 -24.92 -11.46 -12.63
N SER A 726 -24.22 -10.90 -13.63
CA SER A 726 -23.99 -11.49 -14.96
C SER A 726 -23.08 -12.74 -14.95
N THR A 727 -22.56 -13.11 -13.78
CA THR A 727 -21.80 -14.34 -13.54
C THR A 727 -22.73 -15.50 -13.16
N ASN A 728 -23.09 -16.32 -14.13
CA ASN A 728 -23.81 -17.57 -13.89
C ASN A 728 -22.91 -18.57 -13.15
N ASN A 729 -23.13 -18.81 -11.84
CA ASN A 729 -22.92 -20.10 -11.13
C ASN A 729 -22.97 -20.05 -9.57
N ILE A 730 -23.29 -18.93 -8.91
CA ILE A 730 -23.38 -18.92 -7.43
C ILE A 730 -24.77 -19.35 -6.98
N SER A 731 -24.89 -20.58 -6.46
CA SER A 731 -26.16 -21.09 -5.96
C SER A 731 -26.36 -20.76 -4.49
N PHE A 732 -27.55 -20.25 -4.13
CA PHE A 732 -28.01 -20.15 -2.75
C PHE A 732 -28.93 -21.34 -2.43
N LYS A 733 -28.40 -22.35 -1.74
CA LYS A 733 -29.07 -23.63 -1.44
C LYS A 733 -28.89 -24.01 0.02
N GLN A 734 -29.66 -24.98 0.48
CA GLN A 734 -29.52 -25.53 1.83
C GLN A 734 -28.12 -26.14 2.06
N GLU A 735 -27.53 -26.77 1.04
CA GLU A 735 -26.22 -27.43 1.12
C GLU A 735 -25.05 -26.47 1.44
N ASN A 736 -25.18 -25.19 1.10
CA ASN A 736 -24.16 -24.17 1.33
C ASN A 736 -24.66 -23.02 2.19
N THR A 737 -25.71 -23.24 2.99
CA THR A 737 -26.27 -22.25 3.89
C THR A 737 -26.34 -22.80 5.31
N PHE A 738 -25.69 -22.13 6.25
CA PHE A 738 -25.66 -22.49 7.67
C PHE A 738 -26.26 -21.36 8.49
N CYS A 739 -27.12 -21.69 9.44
CA CYS A 739 -27.72 -20.72 10.36
C CYS A 739 -27.33 -21.12 11.78
N PHE A 740 -26.68 -20.21 12.50
CA PHE A 740 -26.14 -20.49 13.82
C PHE A 740 -26.15 -19.23 14.68
N ASP A 741 -25.85 -19.44 15.96
CA ASP A 741 -25.80 -18.38 16.94
C ASP A 741 -24.60 -18.59 17.88
N SER A 742 -24.07 -17.50 18.42
CA SER A 742 -22.95 -17.49 19.37
C SER A 742 -23.36 -16.99 20.75
N GLU A 743 -24.67 -16.92 21.04
CA GLU A 743 -25.22 -16.54 22.35
C GLU A 743 -24.71 -17.43 23.48
N SER A 744 -24.45 -18.73 23.25
CA SER A 744 -23.87 -19.60 24.29
C SER A 744 -22.47 -19.14 24.72
N PHE A 745 -21.65 -18.67 23.78
CA PHE A 745 -20.35 -18.08 24.12
C PHE A 745 -20.51 -16.73 24.84
N ARG A 746 -21.43 -15.87 24.38
CA ARG A 746 -21.71 -14.59 25.05
C ARG A 746 -22.19 -14.78 26.49
N TYR A 747 -23.02 -15.79 26.72
CA TYR A 747 -23.48 -16.20 28.04
C TYR A 747 -22.31 -16.62 28.95
N LEU A 748 -21.41 -17.50 28.47
CA LEU A 748 -20.23 -17.91 29.23
C LEU A 748 -19.34 -16.72 29.64
N VAL A 749 -19.13 -15.78 28.72
CA VAL A 749 -18.34 -14.57 29.01
C VAL A 749 -19.07 -13.62 29.98
N ALA A 750 -20.39 -13.53 29.88
CA ALA A 750 -21.22 -12.71 30.75
C ALA A 750 -21.24 -13.24 32.20
N LEU A 751 -21.29 -14.55 32.39
CA LEU A 751 -21.13 -15.19 33.72
C LEU A 751 -19.82 -14.80 34.40
N ARG A 752 -18.73 -14.67 33.62
CA ARG A 752 -17.41 -14.24 34.13
C ARG A 752 -17.32 -12.74 34.41
N ASN A 753 -18.27 -11.95 33.92
CA ASN A 753 -18.39 -10.51 34.18
C ASN A 753 -19.48 -10.22 35.25
N GLU A 754 -19.82 -11.21 36.09
CA GLU A 754 -20.78 -11.07 37.19
C GLU A 754 -22.18 -10.59 36.73
N ILE A 755 -22.57 -10.98 35.51
CA ILE A 755 -23.94 -10.77 35.02
C ILE A 755 -24.77 -11.99 35.41
N GLU A 756 -25.73 -11.77 36.31
CA GLU A 756 -26.69 -12.80 36.72
C GLU A 756 -27.79 -12.97 35.67
N PHE A 757 -28.08 -14.21 35.33
CA PHE A 757 -29.25 -14.60 34.53
C PHE A 757 -30.23 -15.28 35.48
N ILE A 758 -31.44 -14.75 35.58
CA ILE A 758 -32.52 -15.37 36.37
C ILE A 758 -33.12 -16.45 35.48
N ASP A 759 -33.13 -17.70 35.97
CA ASP A 759 -33.88 -18.77 35.32
C ASP A 759 -35.38 -18.49 35.50
N GLU A 760 -36.06 -18.17 34.40
CA GLU A 760 -37.53 -18.23 34.29
C GLU A 760 -37.98 -19.41 33.42
#